data_AF-A0A4S4LK91-F1
#
_entry.id   AF-A0A4S4LK91-F1
#
_cell.length_a   1.000
_cell.length_b   1.000
_cell.length_c   1.000
_cell.angle_alpha   90.00
_cell.angle_beta   90.00
_cell.angle_gamma   90.00
#
_symmetry.space_group_name_H-M   'P 1'
#
loop_
_entity.id
_entity.type
_entity.pdbx_description
1 polymer ?
#
loop_
_entity_poly.entity_id
_entity_poly.type
_entity_poly.pdbx_seq_one_letter_code
_entity_poly.pdbx_strand_id
1 'polypeptide(L)'
;MANKLTRRTEIQSVRNIFAGHPLENWTGEDLIKSNTTGVEPGSFVELRRNNTVTYAVVLQNIENIGYNTDTQSISINGDVIIHRSTDVMFAVPNFADAFLVKRCGFELMHTTPHELAARLKILKLARDFERALESESSRLGRLMRDVHPQVCSLDEWGHVTTMQIARMLEDTPNIPIVTLFAVHKQLMSHSDEFVAHPVKHRFLHTFSVRPLSHLKSLSTVQEWVRQKSPIIHKFQDKAKQLIDQSRKLAVDSIGERPSRADIALSILFSSKEQELINLLKLSLFEGRKTQSSNFENIAPTIIKGTDRYDEAVTSSVTLRFLQEIGVYTPWEDMACKKRELNLPADVEDPALAPNMITTTGSTALSDISGLVSVDPHESVRHDFGDLPVYVIDDVGAHELDDGISFEPIEGESGSVWLHVHIADPTAVLPFGHPLVQQIMEGADSMYFEHRSWPMLPKTITKLCDMNRSTVGTSGQNVLTFSAKINTDGSISDHKVRAGRVRNVHNLRYDDVNEVIGISVLQHKHMPFESLSTLSPQNISDTLPHADMLKLAYDVTRRLVRKRLESDNFSYSAETACVDFVDKPVVHNPSHSTRPIFYGGFPKLQYIVTNYRYTETGSRSLVAECMKVAGRVCSLFCAEHNIPVIRRALPPLKYYSVSQRERIRSIRDEIGYVDPAALVREGLRFPASEFTVSPAAHDGVGARDGEGYVRATSPLRRAEDMLAHWQVKSALLPGGGARPPLDEDMLRRTIRDISNKKHAMKVAYRMHARQWTHTYIRHFIDAQKRERVPAWSVSSANLNSDVLCGLDAYVTQSATYNPVRWALYQDIFIPKLGLSAVMKPKDNVGLELASPIKVNVKGIIDSDLNPYLEVELA
;
A
#
# COMPACT_ATOMS: atom_id res chain seq x y z
N MET A 1 -36.35 13.41 -35.47
CA MET A 1 -36.66 12.61 -36.67
C MET A 1 -35.97 11.26 -36.52
N ALA A 2 -36.76 10.24 -36.20
CA ALA A 2 -36.34 8.86 -36.15
C ALA A 2 -36.16 8.31 -37.59
N ASN A 3 -35.43 7.18 -37.69
CA ASN A 3 -35.19 6.38 -38.89
C ASN A 3 -34.27 6.96 -39.96
N LYS A 4 -33.00 6.50 -39.94
CA LYS A 4 -32.33 5.86 -41.10
C LYS A 4 -30.87 5.53 -40.76
N LEU A 5 -30.60 4.27 -40.44
CA LEU A 5 -29.32 3.60 -40.74
C LEU A 5 -29.45 2.07 -40.61
N THR A 6 -30.45 1.50 -41.27
CA THR A 6 -30.44 0.07 -41.63
C THR A 6 -29.78 -0.08 -42.99
N ARG A 7 -28.45 -0.31 -42.98
CA ARG A 7 -27.79 -1.18 -43.97
C ARG A 7 -27.06 -2.25 -43.17
N ARG A 8 -27.76 -3.37 -42.97
CA ARG A 8 -27.17 -4.64 -42.55
C ARG A 8 -26.19 -5.05 -43.65
N THR A 9 -24.91 -4.86 -43.41
CA THR A 9 -23.91 -5.73 -44.03
C THR A 9 -24.05 -7.07 -43.31
N GLU A 10 -24.44 -8.12 -44.02
CA GLU A 10 -24.42 -9.48 -43.47
C GLU A 10 -23.01 -9.76 -42.95
N ILE A 11 -22.89 -9.84 -41.63
CA ILE A 11 -21.69 -10.31 -40.96
C ILE A 11 -21.64 -11.80 -41.25
N GLN A 12 -20.78 -12.22 -42.19
CA GLN A 12 -20.27 -13.58 -42.14
C GLN A 12 -19.63 -13.74 -40.77
N SER A 13 -20.26 -14.51 -39.89
CA SER A 13 -19.65 -14.97 -38.65
C SER A 13 -18.37 -15.72 -39.03
N VAL A 14 -17.21 -15.05 -38.92
CA VAL A 14 -15.94 -15.75 -38.95
C VAL A 14 -15.95 -16.62 -37.70
N ARG A 15 -16.22 -17.92 -37.88
CA ARG A 15 -16.06 -18.95 -36.84
C ARG A 15 -14.64 -18.79 -36.29
N ASN A 16 -14.51 -18.23 -35.08
CA ASN A 16 -13.22 -18.06 -34.40
C ASN A 16 -12.76 -19.42 -33.85
N ILE A 17 -12.31 -20.29 -34.75
CA ILE A 17 -11.65 -21.55 -34.41
C ILE A 17 -10.14 -21.32 -34.54
N PHE A 18 -9.51 -20.83 -33.49
CA PHE A 18 -8.05 -20.87 -33.37
C PHE A 18 -7.70 -22.11 -32.53
N ALA A 19 -7.05 -23.09 -33.16
CA ALA A 19 -6.47 -24.30 -32.54
C ALA A 19 -7.40 -25.18 -31.67
N GLY A 20 -8.62 -25.46 -32.12
CA GLY A 20 -9.40 -26.61 -31.61
C GLY A 20 -10.14 -26.41 -30.28
N HIS A 21 -10.12 -25.21 -29.70
CA HIS A 21 -11.01 -24.84 -28.60
C HIS A 21 -11.99 -23.76 -29.06
N PRO A 22 -13.31 -23.92 -28.83
CA PRO A 22 -14.26 -22.85 -29.07
C PRO A 22 -13.97 -21.72 -28.06
N LEU A 23 -13.48 -20.58 -28.56
CA LEU A 23 -13.37 -19.32 -27.81
C LEU A 23 -14.76 -18.74 -27.44
N GLU A 24 -15.83 -19.47 -27.74
CA GLU A 24 -17.25 -19.10 -27.57
C GLU A 24 -17.79 -19.37 -26.15
N ASN A 25 -17.02 -20.00 -25.24
CA ASN A 25 -17.46 -20.29 -23.87
C ASN A 25 -16.85 -19.38 -22.78
N TRP A 26 -16.29 -18.25 -23.18
CA TRP A 26 -15.58 -17.33 -22.29
C TRP A 26 -16.54 -16.46 -21.47
N THR A 27 -16.41 -16.48 -20.15
CA THR A 27 -17.16 -15.57 -19.25
C THR A 27 -16.24 -14.46 -18.74
N GLY A 28 -16.82 -13.33 -18.30
CA GLY A 28 -16.05 -12.26 -17.65
C GLY A 28 -15.28 -12.69 -16.40
N GLU A 29 -15.60 -13.85 -15.83
CA GLU A 29 -14.89 -14.45 -14.69
C GLU A 29 -13.52 -15.05 -15.08
N ASP A 30 -13.36 -15.49 -16.33
CA ASP A 30 -12.10 -16.08 -16.82
C ASP A 30 -11.00 -15.03 -17.00
N LEU A 31 -11.38 -13.78 -17.31
CA LEU A 31 -10.48 -12.61 -17.38
C LEU A 31 -9.94 -12.18 -16.00
N ILE A 32 -10.69 -12.50 -14.94
CA ILE A 32 -10.33 -12.17 -13.54
C ILE A 32 -9.40 -13.25 -12.97
N LYS A 33 -9.67 -14.52 -13.27
CA LYS A 33 -8.86 -15.66 -12.80
C LYS A 33 -7.45 -15.69 -13.40
N SER A 34 -7.25 -15.20 -14.62
CA SER A 34 -5.94 -15.21 -15.30
C SER A 34 -4.90 -14.25 -14.70
N ASN A 35 -5.30 -13.36 -13.79
CA ASN A 35 -4.46 -12.27 -13.29
C ASN A 35 -4.02 -12.43 -11.83
N THR A 36 -4.58 -13.38 -11.08
CA THR A 36 -4.35 -13.55 -9.63
C THR A 36 -3.16 -14.44 -9.28
N THR A 37 -2.74 -15.37 -10.16
CA THR A 37 -1.70 -16.39 -9.89
C THR A 37 -0.58 -16.43 -10.94
N GLY A 38 -0.15 -15.26 -11.44
CA GLY A 38 0.78 -15.18 -12.56
C GLY A 38 0.11 -15.53 -13.89
N VAL A 39 0.71 -15.13 -15.02
CA VAL A 39 0.12 -15.41 -16.33
C VAL A 39 0.51 -16.82 -16.75
N GLU A 40 -0.48 -17.64 -17.13
CA GLU A 40 -0.24 -19.05 -17.48
C GLU A 40 0.59 -19.18 -18.77
N PRO A 41 1.52 -20.15 -18.86
CA PRO A 41 2.16 -20.54 -20.11
C PRO A 41 1.14 -20.82 -21.22
N GLY A 42 1.41 -20.31 -22.42
CA GLY A 42 0.48 -20.37 -23.55
C GLY A 42 -0.50 -19.21 -23.64
N SER A 43 -0.53 -18.30 -22.66
CA SER A 43 -1.35 -17.09 -22.75
C SER A 43 -0.77 -16.09 -23.77
N PHE A 44 -1.61 -15.43 -24.55
CA PHE A 44 -1.23 -14.24 -25.32
C PHE A 44 -1.36 -13.00 -24.44
N VAL A 45 -0.39 -12.10 -24.47
CA VAL A 45 -0.32 -10.94 -23.57
C VAL A 45 -0.03 -9.64 -24.32
N GLU A 46 -0.67 -8.55 -23.88
CA GLU A 46 -0.22 -7.18 -24.15
C GLU A 46 0.71 -6.73 -23.02
N LEU A 47 1.96 -6.48 -23.36
CA LEU A 47 2.96 -5.89 -22.47
C LEU A 47 3.06 -4.39 -22.75
N ARG A 48 3.06 -3.57 -21.69
CA ARG A 48 3.26 -2.12 -21.81
C ARG A 48 4.29 -1.63 -20.81
N ARG A 49 5.39 -1.09 -21.32
CA ARG A 49 6.47 -0.52 -20.49
C ARG A 49 7.16 0.61 -21.23
N ASN A 50 7.36 1.74 -20.54
CA ASN A 50 8.06 2.91 -21.09
C ASN A 50 7.50 3.38 -22.45
N ASN A 51 6.17 3.49 -22.56
CA ASN A 51 5.44 3.82 -23.80
C ASN A 51 5.64 2.82 -24.96
N THR A 52 6.27 1.68 -24.73
CA THR A 52 6.40 0.60 -25.71
C THR A 52 5.31 -0.43 -25.46
N VAL A 53 4.61 -0.82 -26.54
CA VAL A 53 3.63 -1.91 -26.53
C VAL A 53 4.26 -3.11 -27.21
N THR A 54 4.18 -4.28 -26.58
CA THR A 54 4.68 -5.54 -27.15
C THR A 54 3.64 -6.62 -26.97
N TYR A 55 3.29 -7.31 -28.05
CA TYR A 55 2.46 -8.50 -28.01
C TYR A 55 3.36 -9.73 -27.94
N ALA A 56 3.03 -10.66 -27.05
CA ALA A 56 3.84 -11.85 -26.84
C ALA A 56 2.98 -13.05 -26.41
N VAL A 57 3.54 -14.26 -26.52
CA VAL A 57 2.96 -15.48 -25.96
C VAL A 57 3.86 -15.99 -24.84
N VAL A 58 3.28 -16.26 -23.68
CA VAL A 58 4.00 -16.69 -22.49
C VAL A 58 4.56 -18.10 -22.71
N LEU A 59 5.86 -18.27 -22.52
CA LEU A 59 6.54 -19.56 -22.60
C LEU A 59 6.62 -20.25 -21.24
N GLN A 60 7.05 -19.50 -20.22
CA GLN A 60 7.17 -19.99 -18.85
C GLN A 60 7.20 -18.84 -17.85
N ASN A 61 6.88 -19.14 -16.60
CA ASN A 61 7.15 -18.26 -15.48
C ASN A 61 8.52 -18.63 -14.89
N ILE A 62 9.42 -17.66 -14.82
CA ILE A 62 10.73 -17.75 -14.17
C ILE A 62 10.53 -17.38 -12.70
N GLU A 63 10.63 -18.39 -11.85
CA GLU A 63 10.42 -18.22 -10.42
C GLU A 63 11.72 -17.74 -9.74
N ASN A 64 11.89 -16.43 -9.60
CA ASN A 64 13.03 -15.84 -8.89
C ASN A 64 12.93 -16.00 -7.37
N ILE A 65 14.06 -15.81 -6.68
CA ILE A 65 14.12 -15.73 -5.21
C ILE A 65 13.41 -14.43 -4.76
N GLY A 66 12.42 -14.57 -3.86
CA GLY A 66 11.59 -13.45 -3.37
C GLY A 66 10.13 -13.49 -3.86
N TYR A 67 9.49 -12.32 -3.94
CA TYR A 67 8.06 -12.18 -4.28
C TYR A 67 7.76 -11.92 -5.76
N ASN A 68 8.78 -11.70 -6.60
CA ASN A 68 8.59 -11.34 -8.00
C ASN A 68 8.76 -12.57 -8.90
N THR A 69 7.71 -12.96 -9.59
CA THR A 69 7.77 -13.92 -10.70
C THR A 69 8.09 -13.14 -11.98
N ASP A 70 9.26 -13.40 -12.55
CA ASP A 70 9.54 -12.96 -13.91
C ASP A 70 8.84 -13.92 -14.88
N THR A 71 8.50 -13.44 -16.06
CA THR A 71 7.81 -14.22 -17.08
C THR A 71 8.62 -14.13 -18.36
N GLN A 72 8.89 -15.29 -18.95
CA GLN A 72 9.53 -15.40 -20.24
C GLN A 72 8.46 -15.58 -21.31
N SER A 73 8.52 -14.74 -22.35
CA SER A 73 7.57 -14.75 -23.44
C SER A 73 8.29 -14.63 -24.78
N ILE A 74 7.67 -15.16 -25.85
CA ILE A 74 8.12 -14.91 -27.22
C ILE A 74 7.29 -13.79 -27.83
N SER A 75 7.93 -12.70 -28.24
CA SER A 75 7.27 -11.58 -28.92
C SER A 75 6.76 -12.01 -30.29
N ILE A 76 5.79 -11.27 -30.84
CA ILE A 76 5.32 -11.50 -32.22
C ILE A 76 6.40 -11.35 -33.30
N ASN A 77 7.53 -10.70 -32.97
CA ASN A 77 8.68 -10.56 -33.85
C ASN A 77 9.66 -11.75 -33.75
N GLY A 78 9.43 -12.68 -32.81
CA GLY A 78 10.25 -13.87 -32.59
C GLY A 78 11.30 -13.73 -31.48
N ASP A 79 11.43 -12.56 -30.87
CA ASP A 79 12.38 -12.32 -29.79
C ASP A 79 11.88 -12.93 -28.47
N VAL A 80 12.76 -13.61 -27.74
CA VAL A 80 12.48 -14.06 -26.38
C VAL A 80 12.76 -12.92 -25.41
N ILE A 81 11.73 -12.51 -24.67
CA ILE A 81 11.78 -11.40 -23.72
C ILE A 81 11.47 -11.89 -22.31
N ILE A 82 12.15 -11.30 -21.33
CA ILE A 82 11.86 -11.48 -19.92
C ILE A 82 11.20 -10.20 -19.43
N HIS A 83 10.01 -10.32 -18.86
CA HIS A 83 9.24 -9.20 -18.35
C HIS A 83 8.62 -9.55 -17.00
N ARG A 84 8.20 -8.52 -16.27
CA ARG A 84 7.48 -8.77 -15.01
C ARG A 84 6.03 -9.06 -15.32
N SER A 85 5.37 -9.82 -14.46
CA SER A 85 3.92 -9.99 -14.57
C SER A 85 3.17 -8.65 -14.48
N THR A 86 3.75 -7.64 -13.82
CA THR A 86 3.18 -6.29 -13.69
C THR A 86 3.28 -5.45 -14.96
N ASP A 87 3.99 -5.91 -15.99
CA ASP A 87 4.04 -5.28 -17.31
C ASP A 87 2.87 -5.73 -18.22
N VAL A 88 2.15 -6.79 -17.81
CA VAL A 88 0.99 -7.33 -18.54
C VAL A 88 -0.24 -6.47 -18.27
N MET A 89 -0.80 -5.87 -19.32
CA MET A 89 -2.00 -5.03 -19.25
C MET A 89 -3.25 -5.75 -19.77
N PHE A 90 -3.08 -6.78 -20.61
CA PHE A 90 -4.17 -7.65 -21.05
C PHE A 90 -3.63 -9.06 -21.31
N ALA A 91 -4.40 -10.09 -20.96
CA ALA A 91 -4.03 -11.49 -21.18
C ALA A 91 -5.21 -12.28 -21.75
N VAL A 92 -4.92 -13.13 -22.73
CA VAL A 92 -5.81 -14.13 -23.30
C VAL A 92 -5.21 -15.50 -22.94
N PRO A 93 -5.65 -16.13 -21.85
CA PRO A 93 -5.14 -17.44 -21.45
C PRO A 93 -5.65 -18.54 -22.37
N ASN A 94 -4.99 -19.69 -22.30
CA ASN A 94 -5.24 -20.84 -23.17
C ASN A 94 -5.19 -20.50 -24.68
N PHE A 95 -4.38 -19.51 -25.05
CA PHE A 95 -4.25 -19.06 -26.45
C PHE A 95 -3.46 -20.05 -27.30
N ALA A 96 -2.39 -20.62 -26.75
CA ALA A 96 -1.60 -21.68 -27.36
C ALA A 96 -1.59 -22.92 -26.47
N ASP A 97 -1.62 -24.10 -27.11
CA ASP A 97 -1.57 -25.39 -26.43
C ASP A 97 -0.29 -25.56 -25.60
N ALA A 98 -0.44 -26.11 -24.39
CA ALA A 98 0.65 -26.26 -23.43
C ALA A 98 1.79 -27.18 -23.94
N PHE A 99 1.49 -28.20 -24.75
CA PHE A 99 2.53 -29.03 -25.37
C PHE A 99 3.27 -28.29 -26.46
N LEU A 100 2.58 -27.47 -27.26
CA LEU A 100 3.23 -26.61 -28.26
C LEU A 100 4.20 -25.62 -27.60
N VAL A 101 3.79 -25.00 -26.48
CA VAL A 101 4.62 -24.05 -25.73
C VAL A 101 5.89 -24.71 -25.19
N LYS A 102 5.78 -25.90 -24.56
CA LYS A 102 6.95 -26.64 -24.07
C LYS A 102 7.96 -26.98 -25.17
N ARG A 103 7.47 -27.22 -26.39
CA ARG A 103 8.32 -27.55 -27.55
C ARG A 103 9.07 -26.35 -28.13
N CYS A 104 8.78 -25.12 -27.73
CA CYS A 104 9.52 -23.95 -28.18
C CYS A 104 10.92 -23.83 -27.58
N GLY A 105 11.22 -24.57 -26.52
CA GLY A 105 12.44 -24.43 -25.74
C GLY A 105 12.48 -23.12 -24.96
N PHE A 106 13.30 -23.07 -23.93
CA PHE A 106 13.37 -21.94 -22.97
C PHE A 106 14.62 -21.07 -23.14
N GLU A 107 15.51 -21.47 -24.05
CA GLU A 107 16.71 -20.69 -24.39
C GLU A 107 16.35 -19.42 -25.18
N LEU A 108 17.18 -18.38 -25.04
CA LEU A 108 17.00 -17.11 -25.78
C LEU A 108 16.94 -17.38 -27.29
N MET A 109 17.86 -18.20 -27.79
CA MET A 109 17.88 -18.68 -29.16
C MET A 109 17.37 -20.12 -29.22
N HIS A 110 16.69 -20.48 -30.31
CA HIS A 110 16.35 -21.89 -30.56
C HIS A 110 17.63 -22.69 -30.77
N THR A 111 17.69 -23.88 -30.19
CA THR A 111 18.84 -24.78 -30.25
C THR A 111 18.62 -25.93 -31.22
N THR A 112 17.35 -26.20 -31.58
CA THR A 112 16.99 -27.29 -32.50
C THR A 112 16.01 -26.83 -33.61
N PRO A 113 15.99 -27.52 -34.77
CA PRO A 113 14.98 -27.28 -35.80
C PRO A 113 13.54 -27.51 -35.33
N HIS A 114 13.33 -28.41 -34.36
CA HIS A 114 12.01 -28.68 -33.78
C HIS A 114 11.49 -27.52 -32.93
N GLU A 115 12.37 -26.85 -32.18
CA GLU A 115 12.04 -25.63 -31.44
C GLU A 115 11.69 -24.50 -32.39
N LEU A 116 12.47 -24.31 -33.45
CA LEU A 116 12.19 -23.31 -34.48
C LEU A 116 10.81 -23.51 -35.11
N ALA A 117 10.47 -24.76 -35.48
CA ALA A 117 9.17 -25.08 -36.05
C ALA A 117 8.00 -24.83 -35.07
N ALA A 118 8.19 -25.09 -33.77
CA ALA A 118 7.19 -24.81 -32.74
C ALA A 118 7.01 -23.30 -32.54
N ARG A 119 8.11 -22.53 -32.45
CA ARG A 119 8.09 -21.06 -32.36
C ARG A 119 7.37 -20.44 -33.55
N LEU A 120 7.67 -20.88 -34.79
CA LEU A 120 6.99 -20.40 -36.01
C LEU A 120 5.48 -20.66 -35.99
N LYS A 121 5.02 -21.78 -35.42
CA LYS A 121 3.57 -22.05 -35.27
C LYS A 121 2.92 -21.06 -34.29
N ILE A 122 3.54 -20.80 -33.14
CA ILE A 122 3.04 -19.81 -32.18
C ILE A 122 3.00 -18.41 -32.82
N LEU A 123 4.05 -18.00 -33.52
CA LEU A 123 4.12 -16.70 -34.19
C LEU A 123 3.04 -16.53 -35.25
N LYS A 124 2.75 -17.58 -36.03
CA LYS A 124 1.64 -17.56 -37.00
C LYS A 124 0.30 -17.35 -36.31
N LEU A 125 0.05 -18.08 -35.22
CA LEU A 125 -1.18 -17.99 -34.43
C LEU A 125 -1.36 -16.58 -33.84
N ALA A 126 -0.28 -16.05 -33.24
CA ALA A 126 -0.25 -14.69 -32.71
C ALA A 126 -0.50 -13.61 -33.79
N ARG A 127 0.08 -13.76 -34.98
CA ARG A 127 -0.11 -12.81 -36.09
C ARG A 127 -1.52 -12.85 -36.67
N ASP A 128 -2.15 -14.02 -36.75
CA ASP A 128 -3.53 -14.14 -37.21
C ASP A 128 -4.51 -13.52 -36.20
N PHE A 129 -4.25 -13.67 -34.89
CA PHE A 129 -5.01 -13.00 -33.84
C PHE A 129 -4.85 -11.47 -33.88
N GLU A 130 -3.62 -10.98 -34.07
CA GLU A 130 -3.34 -9.54 -34.18
C GLU A 130 -4.11 -8.90 -35.35
N ARG A 131 -4.17 -9.57 -36.51
CA ARG A 131 -4.98 -9.10 -37.66
C ARG A 131 -6.46 -9.01 -37.33
N ALA A 132 -7.01 -10.01 -36.64
CA ALA A 132 -8.40 -9.99 -36.20
C ALA A 132 -8.65 -8.83 -35.21
N LEU A 133 -7.73 -8.62 -34.27
CA LEU A 133 -7.78 -7.52 -33.31
C LEU A 133 -7.71 -6.14 -33.98
N GLU A 134 -6.85 -5.96 -34.99
CA GLU A 134 -6.76 -4.71 -35.77
C GLU A 134 -8.05 -4.41 -36.54
N SER A 135 -8.62 -5.42 -37.20
CA SER A 135 -9.89 -5.29 -37.91
C SER A 135 -11.02 -4.88 -36.95
N GLU A 136 -11.11 -5.54 -35.79
CA GLU A 136 -12.15 -5.27 -34.81
C GLU A 136 -11.97 -3.90 -34.13
N SER A 137 -10.73 -3.53 -33.79
CA SER A 137 -10.42 -2.21 -33.23
C SER A 137 -10.80 -1.09 -34.21
N SER A 138 -10.58 -1.30 -35.51
CA SER A 138 -10.97 -0.35 -36.56
C SER A 138 -12.50 -0.22 -36.69
N ARG A 139 -13.25 -1.32 -36.51
CA ARG A 139 -14.72 -1.31 -36.48
C ARG A 139 -15.25 -0.49 -35.29
N LEU A 140 -14.69 -0.70 -34.10
CA LEU A 140 -15.12 -0.05 -32.87
C LEU A 140 -14.74 1.43 -32.77
N GLY A 141 -13.66 1.86 -33.44
CA GLY A 141 -13.11 3.22 -33.26
C GLY A 141 -14.10 4.37 -33.48
N ARG A 142 -15.12 4.21 -34.33
CA ARG A 142 -16.16 5.25 -34.50
C ARG A 142 -17.13 5.33 -33.33
N LEU A 143 -17.49 4.18 -32.77
CA LEU A 143 -18.44 4.05 -31.65
C LEU A 143 -17.81 4.56 -30.35
N MET A 144 -16.49 4.37 -30.20
CA MET A 144 -15.75 4.82 -29.02
C MET A 144 -15.85 6.32 -28.75
N ARG A 145 -16.03 7.16 -29.78
CA ARG A 145 -16.15 8.62 -29.64
C ARG A 145 -17.35 9.05 -28.80
N ASP A 146 -18.40 8.24 -28.78
CA ASP A 146 -19.61 8.56 -28.05
C ASP A 146 -19.61 7.98 -26.63
N VAL A 147 -18.57 7.22 -26.25
CA VAL A 147 -18.51 6.53 -24.95
C VAL A 147 -18.19 7.48 -23.82
N HIS A 148 -17.12 8.28 -23.92
CA HIS A 148 -16.69 9.17 -22.83
C HIS A 148 -17.81 10.12 -22.36
N PRO A 149 -18.55 10.82 -23.24
CA PRO A 149 -19.66 11.68 -22.83
C PRO A 149 -20.76 10.96 -22.04
N GLN A 150 -20.92 9.65 -22.18
CA GLN A 150 -21.94 8.86 -21.47
C GLN A 150 -21.51 8.42 -20.08
N VAL A 151 -20.20 8.36 -19.80
CA VAL A 151 -19.65 7.79 -18.56
C VAL A 151 -18.85 8.80 -17.73
N CYS A 152 -18.54 9.97 -18.29
CA CYS A 152 -17.84 11.02 -17.58
C CYS A 152 -18.77 11.83 -16.67
N SER A 153 -18.18 12.46 -15.66
CA SER A 153 -18.85 13.47 -14.86
C SER A 153 -18.34 14.86 -15.23
N LEU A 154 -18.97 15.91 -14.67
CA LEU A 154 -18.54 17.28 -14.88
C LEU A 154 -17.16 17.55 -14.26
N ASP A 155 -16.97 17.18 -12.99
CA ASP A 155 -15.80 17.59 -12.19
C ASP A 155 -15.10 16.45 -11.43
N GLU A 156 -15.75 15.30 -11.27
CA GLU A 156 -15.23 14.16 -10.51
C GLU A 156 -14.71 13.04 -11.41
N TRP A 157 -13.63 12.40 -10.98
CA TRP A 157 -13.11 11.23 -11.68
C TRP A 157 -14.07 10.03 -11.55
N GLY A 158 -14.47 9.48 -12.68
CA GLY A 158 -15.27 8.27 -12.75
C GLY A 158 -14.42 7.01 -12.89
N HIS A 159 -15.07 5.85 -12.90
CA HIS A 159 -14.42 4.56 -13.17
C HIS A 159 -15.30 3.69 -14.06
N VAL A 160 -14.68 3.02 -15.03
CA VAL A 160 -15.32 2.04 -15.91
C VAL A 160 -14.41 0.83 -16.09
N THR A 161 -14.98 -0.33 -16.36
CA THR A 161 -14.23 -1.52 -16.78
C THR A 161 -14.35 -1.74 -18.28
N THR A 162 -13.35 -2.38 -18.89
CA THR A 162 -13.42 -2.82 -20.29
C THR A 162 -14.70 -3.59 -20.58
N MET A 163 -15.13 -4.47 -19.67
CA MET A 163 -16.35 -5.25 -19.81
C MET A 163 -17.61 -4.37 -19.81
N GLN A 164 -17.69 -3.34 -18.96
CA GLN A 164 -18.83 -2.41 -18.95
C GLN A 164 -18.92 -1.66 -20.27
N ILE A 165 -17.80 -1.14 -20.78
CA ILE A 165 -17.78 -0.44 -22.07
C ILE A 165 -18.14 -1.39 -23.22
N ALA A 166 -17.62 -2.61 -23.22
CA ALA A 166 -17.96 -3.58 -24.25
C ALA A 166 -19.46 -3.91 -24.27
N ARG A 167 -20.11 -4.02 -23.10
CA ARG A 167 -21.58 -4.19 -22.99
C ARG A 167 -22.39 -2.97 -23.44
N MET A 168 -21.82 -1.76 -23.36
CA MET A 168 -22.46 -0.57 -23.92
C MET A 168 -22.41 -0.55 -25.45
N LEU A 169 -21.37 -1.16 -26.03
CA LEU A 169 -21.13 -1.16 -27.48
C LEU A 169 -21.74 -2.36 -28.19
N GLU A 170 -21.93 -3.48 -27.48
CA GLU A 170 -22.51 -4.71 -28.02
C GLU A 170 -23.67 -5.23 -27.17
N ASP A 171 -24.81 -5.43 -27.82
CA ASP A 171 -26.01 -6.02 -27.24
C ASP A 171 -26.00 -7.55 -27.40
N THR A 172 -24.91 -8.20 -26.94
CA THR A 172 -24.81 -9.66 -26.90
C THR A 172 -24.51 -10.13 -25.49
N PRO A 173 -25.12 -11.24 -25.03
CA PRO A 173 -24.89 -11.75 -23.68
C PRO A 173 -23.46 -12.29 -23.49
N ASN A 174 -22.79 -12.67 -24.58
CA ASN A 174 -21.44 -13.23 -24.57
C ASN A 174 -20.52 -12.45 -25.51
N ILE A 175 -19.70 -11.58 -24.93
CA ILE A 175 -18.83 -10.67 -25.68
C ILE A 175 -17.56 -11.43 -26.10
N PRO A 176 -17.23 -11.49 -27.41
CA PRO A 176 -16.02 -12.14 -27.88
C PRO A 176 -14.74 -11.54 -27.26
N ILE A 177 -13.75 -12.38 -26.96
CA ILE A 177 -12.48 -11.91 -26.36
C ILE A 177 -11.73 -10.92 -27.26
N VAL A 178 -11.82 -11.08 -28.59
CA VAL A 178 -11.24 -10.16 -29.57
C VAL A 178 -11.88 -8.77 -29.44
N THR A 179 -13.19 -8.72 -29.23
CA THR A 179 -13.94 -7.48 -29.01
C THR A 179 -13.57 -6.85 -27.66
N LEU A 180 -13.49 -7.63 -26.58
CA LEU A 180 -13.02 -7.13 -25.27
C LEU A 180 -11.62 -6.54 -25.35
N PHE A 181 -10.68 -7.23 -26.01
CA PHE A 181 -9.33 -6.72 -26.24
C PHE A 181 -9.38 -5.47 -27.14
N ALA A 182 -10.17 -5.46 -28.20
CA ALA A 182 -10.31 -4.29 -29.07
C ALA A 182 -10.80 -3.05 -28.30
N VAL A 183 -11.79 -3.21 -27.40
CA VAL A 183 -12.26 -2.14 -26.50
C VAL A 183 -11.13 -1.70 -25.56
N HIS A 184 -10.44 -2.63 -24.91
CA HIS A 184 -9.28 -2.33 -24.06
C HIS A 184 -8.21 -1.53 -24.81
N LYS A 185 -7.87 -1.92 -26.04
CA LYS A 185 -6.90 -1.23 -26.89
C LYS A 185 -7.34 0.20 -27.21
N GLN A 186 -8.64 0.40 -27.47
CA GLN A 186 -9.22 1.73 -27.70
C GLN A 186 -9.18 2.60 -26.44
N LEU A 187 -9.53 2.06 -25.27
CA LEU A 187 -9.42 2.78 -24.00
C LEU A 187 -7.98 3.15 -23.69
N MET A 188 -7.02 2.25 -23.96
CA MET A 188 -5.60 2.51 -23.80
C MET A 188 -5.08 3.63 -24.71
N SER A 189 -5.60 3.77 -25.92
CA SER A 189 -5.17 4.80 -26.88
C SER A 189 -5.78 6.18 -26.63
N HIS A 190 -6.96 6.26 -26.02
CA HIS A 190 -7.62 7.53 -25.63
C HIS A 190 -7.20 7.92 -24.21
N SER A 191 -5.89 8.11 -23.99
CA SER A 191 -5.32 8.34 -22.65
C SER A 191 -5.64 9.71 -22.03
N ASP A 192 -6.16 10.63 -22.85
CA ASP A 192 -6.78 11.87 -22.42
C ASP A 192 -8.09 11.61 -21.68
N GLU A 193 -8.93 10.76 -22.20
CA GLU A 193 -10.25 10.43 -21.64
C GLU A 193 -10.21 9.33 -20.58
N PHE A 194 -9.41 8.28 -20.83
CA PHE A 194 -9.36 7.06 -20.02
C PHE A 194 -7.94 6.75 -19.56
N VAL A 195 -7.73 6.78 -18.25
CA VAL A 195 -6.44 6.48 -17.62
C VAL A 195 -6.50 5.10 -16.97
N ALA A 196 -5.63 4.18 -17.37
CA ALA A 196 -5.53 2.85 -16.78
C ALA A 196 -5.33 2.97 -15.26
N HIS A 197 -6.24 2.38 -14.49
CA HIS A 197 -6.19 2.51 -13.03
C HIS A 197 -4.96 1.78 -12.47
N PRO A 198 -4.06 2.44 -11.71
CA PRO A 198 -2.76 1.87 -11.35
C PRO A 198 -2.82 0.56 -10.56
N VAL A 199 -3.87 0.38 -9.76
CA VAL A 199 -4.11 -0.85 -8.97
C VAL A 199 -5.14 -1.80 -9.61
N LYS A 200 -6.36 -1.30 -9.89
CA LYS A 200 -7.49 -2.10 -10.35
C LYS A 200 -7.40 -2.56 -11.81
N HIS A 201 -6.62 -1.88 -12.66
CA HIS A 201 -6.56 -2.20 -14.08
C HIS A 201 -6.12 -3.63 -14.34
N ARG A 202 -5.06 -4.09 -13.67
CA ARG A 202 -4.52 -5.44 -13.91
C ARG A 202 -5.56 -6.55 -13.66
N PHE A 203 -6.39 -6.41 -12.64
CA PHE A 203 -7.30 -7.49 -12.22
C PHE A 203 -8.72 -7.34 -12.76
N LEU A 204 -9.15 -6.09 -13.00
CA LEU A 204 -10.53 -5.76 -13.37
C LEU A 204 -10.64 -4.97 -14.67
N HIS A 205 -9.51 -4.70 -15.34
CA HIS A 205 -9.44 -3.86 -16.53
C HIS A 205 -10.17 -2.54 -16.33
N THR A 206 -10.00 -1.95 -15.14
CA THR A 206 -10.58 -0.67 -14.75
C THR A 206 -9.77 0.50 -15.30
N PHE A 207 -10.46 1.46 -15.90
CA PHE A 207 -9.96 2.77 -16.29
C PHE A 207 -10.62 3.85 -15.43
N SER A 208 -9.84 4.81 -14.99
CA SER A 208 -10.34 6.07 -14.46
C SER A 208 -10.78 6.97 -15.61
N VAL A 209 -12.00 7.47 -15.55
CA VAL A 209 -12.60 8.36 -16.55
C VAL A 209 -12.33 9.80 -16.15
N ARG A 210 -11.68 10.56 -17.04
CA ARG A 210 -11.36 11.97 -16.81
C ARG A 210 -12.62 12.84 -16.87
N PRO A 211 -12.84 13.76 -15.91
CA PRO A 211 -13.99 14.66 -15.96
C PRO A 211 -13.88 15.69 -17.09
N LEU A 212 -15.03 16.22 -17.50
CA LEU A 212 -15.12 17.20 -18.60
C LEU A 212 -14.35 18.48 -18.31
N SER A 213 -14.37 18.99 -17.07
CA SER A 213 -13.62 20.18 -16.68
C SER A 213 -12.11 20.01 -16.86
N HIS A 214 -11.58 18.82 -16.57
CA HIS A 214 -10.17 18.50 -16.78
C HIS A 214 -9.81 18.42 -18.26
N LEU A 215 -10.65 17.79 -19.09
CA LEU A 215 -10.42 17.74 -20.54
C LEU A 215 -10.42 19.14 -21.15
N LYS A 216 -11.38 19.98 -20.76
CA LYS A 216 -11.46 21.37 -21.20
C LYS A 216 -10.22 22.18 -20.79
N SER A 217 -9.73 21.98 -19.57
CA SER A 217 -8.49 22.61 -19.10
C SER A 217 -7.28 22.14 -19.90
N LEU A 218 -7.15 20.82 -20.10
CA LEU A 218 -6.06 20.21 -20.88
C LEU A 218 -6.04 20.75 -22.33
N SER A 219 -7.19 20.73 -23.02
CA SER A 219 -7.29 21.22 -24.40
C SER A 219 -6.96 22.72 -24.50
N THR A 220 -7.41 23.50 -23.52
CA THR A 220 -7.17 24.95 -23.48
C THR A 220 -5.68 25.25 -23.33
N VAL A 221 -4.99 24.59 -22.39
CA VAL A 221 -3.56 24.81 -22.17
C VAL A 221 -2.72 24.26 -23.32
N GLN A 222 -3.10 23.12 -23.90
CA GLN A 222 -2.45 22.60 -25.10
C GLN A 222 -2.51 23.61 -26.26
N GLU A 223 -3.66 24.28 -26.43
CA GLU A 223 -3.78 25.35 -27.43
C GLU A 223 -2.90 26.56 -27.09
N TRP A 224 -2.84 26.96 -25.81
CA TRP A 224 -1.93 28.03 -25.38
C TRP A 224 -0.46 27.71 -25.65
N VAL A 225 -0.03 26.47 -25.41
CA VAL A 225 1.32 25.99 -25.71
C VAL A 225 1.57 26.02 -27.21
N ARG A 226 0.65 25.47 -28.00
CA ARG A 226 0.74 25.43 -29.47
C ARG A 226 0.84 26.83 -30.09
N GLN A 227 0.04 27.77 -29.61
CA GLN A 227 -0.03 29.14 -30.12
C GLN A 227 1.03 30.08 -29.50
N LYS A 228 1.85 29.61 -28.55
CA LYS A 228 2.78 30.46 -27.76
C LYS A 228 2.05 31.66 -27.14
N SER A 229 0.92 31.38 -26.50
CA SER A 229 0.04 32.40 -25.94
C SER A 229 0.79 33.30 -24.94
N PRO A 230 0.55 34.64 -24.94
CA PRO A 230 1.17 35.56 -24.00
C PRO A 230 0.95 35.21 -22.52
N ILE A 231 -0.08 34.41 -22.21
CA ILE A 231 -0.34 33.94 -20.84
C ILE A 231 0.82 33.10 -20.30
N ILE A 232 1.45 32.27 -21.14
CA ILE A 232 2.56 31.39 -20.72
C ILE A 232 3.78 32.24 -20.37
N HIS A 233 4.11 33.22 -21.22
CA HIS A 233 5.24 34.11 -20.97
C HIS A 233 5.04 34.97 -19.71
N LYS A 234 3.83 35.51 -19.51
CA LYS A 234 3.49 36.24 -18.27
C LYS A 234 3.64 35.37 -17.02
N PHE A 235 3.19 34.11 -17.09
CA PHE A 235 3.34 33.16 -16.00
C PHE A 235 4.82 32.83 -15.74
N GLN A 236 5.60 32.60 -16.80
CA GLN A 236 7.04 32.34 -16.72
C GLN A 236 7.81 33.49 -16.08
N ASP A 237 7.48 34.74 -16.42
CA ASP A 237 8.15 35.91 -15.86
C ASP A 237 7.83 36.09 -14.36
N LYS A 238 6.59 35.83 -13.94
CA LYS A 238 6.26 35.76 -12.50
C LYS A 238 7.00 34.61 -11.82
N ALA A 239 7.01 33.43 -12.43
CA ALA A 239 7.67 32.25 -11.88
C ALA A 239 9.18 32.48 -11.68
N LYS A 240 9.87 33.15 -12.62
CA LYS A 240 11.29 33.54 -12.46
C LYS A 240 11.52 34.33 -11.18
N GLN A 241 10.71 35.38 -10.96
CA GLN A 241 10.83 36.23 -9.78
C GLN A 241 10.59 35.44 -8.49
N LEU A 242 9.56 34.57 -8.49
CA LEU A 242 9.22 33.72 -7.34
C LEU A 242 10.33 32.70 -7.05
N ILE A 243 10.86 32.04 -8.08
CA ILE A 243 11.95 31.06 -7.95
C ILE A 243 13.21 31.72 -7.36
N ASP A 244 13.60 32.88 -7.89
CA ASP A 244 14.79 33.59 -7.42
C ASP A 244 14.64 34.02 -5.95
N GLN A 245 13.45 34.48 -5.56
CA GLN A 245 13.15 34.81 -4.16
C GLN A 245 13.12 33.57 -3.26
N SER A 246 12.50 32.47 -3.72
CA SER A 246 12.45 31.21 -2.98
C SER A 246 13.84 30.63 -2.74
N ARG A 247 14.71 30.65 -3.76
CA ARG A 247 16.08 30.15 -3.66
C ARG A 247 16.92 31.02 -2.71
N LYS A 248 16.74 32.34 -2.76
CA LYS A 248 17.37 33.25 -1.80
C LYS A 248 16.91 32.96 -0.38
N LEU A 249 15.60 32.86 -0.14
CA LEU A 249 15.02 32.52 1.16
C LEU A 249 15.56 31.18 1.69
N ALA A 250 15.65 30.16 0.84
CA ALA A 250 16.16 28.85 1.23
C ALA A 250 17.63 28.89 1.67
N VAL A 251 18.44 29.81 1.12
CA VAL A 251 19.83 30.04 1.55
C VAL A 251 19.89 30.85 2.83
N ASP A 252 19.09 31.92 2.93
CA ASP A 252 19.08 32.83 4.07
C ASP A 252 18.56 32.16 5.35
N SER A 253 17.66 31.17 5.21
CA SER A 253 17.03 30.45 6.32
C SER A 253 17.61 29.05 6.57
N ILE A 254 18.82 28.76 6.06
CA ILE A 254 19.51 27.50 6.37
C ILE A 254 19.73 27.41 7.87
N GLY A 255 19.17 26.37 8.48
CA GLY A 255 19.30 26.15 9.92
C GLY A 255 18.25 26.89 10.76
N GLU A 256 17.19 27.39 10.14
CA GLU A 256 16.04 27.94 10.86
C GLU A 256 14.89 26.93 10.93
N ARG A 257 13.99 27.14 11.91
CA ARG A 257 12.72 26.40 11.97
C ARG A 257 11.76 26.88 10.87
N PRO A 258 10.82 26.02 10.43
CA PRO A 258 9.76 26.43 9.52
C PRO A 258 9.07 27.70 9.98
N SER A 259 9.14 28.74 9.15
CA SER A 259 8.45 30.00 9.41
C SER A 259 7.92 30.57 8.10
N ARG A 260 6.70 31.11 8.13
CA ARG A 260 6.09 31.70 6.95
C ARG A 260 6.86 32.97 6.56
N ALA A 261 7.17 33.10 5.29
CA ALA A 261 7.85 34.26 4.74
C ALA A 261 6.87 35.14 3.97
N ASP A 262 6.84 36.43 4.32
CA ASP A 262 6.03 37.45 3.67
C ASP A 262 6.71 37.99 2.40
N ILE A 263 7.14 37.09 1.51
CA ILE A 263 7.71 37.44 0.22
C ILE A 263 6.64 37.34 -0.87
N ALA A 264 6.72 38.23 -1.86
CA ALA A 264 5.80 38.28 -3.00
C ALA A 264 4.29 38.42 -2.67
N LEU A 265 3.92 39.04 -1.54
CA LEU A 265 2.51 39.24 -1.14
C LEU A 265 1.64 39.95 -2.19
N SER A 266 2.25 40.73 -3.09
CA SER A 266 1.59 41.44 -4.19
C SER A 266 1.34 40.58 -5.43
N ILE A 267 1.99 39.41 -5.55
CA ILE A 267 1.86 38.54 -6.72
C ILE A 267 0.64 37.63 -6.53
N LEU A 268 -0.29 37.71 -7.47
CA LEU A 268 -1.46 36.84 -7.55
C LEU A 268 -1.38 35.99 -8.82
N PHE A 269 -1.81 34.74 -8.71
CA PHE A 269 -2.10 33.89 -9.85
C PHE A 269 -3.54 34.14 -10.30
N SER A 270 -3.70 34.60 -11.54
CA SER A 270 -4.99 34.71 -12.21
C SER A 270 -5.64 33.33 -12.40
N SER A 271 -6.94 33.30 -12.70
CA SER A 271 -7.66 32.05 -12.99
C SER A 271 -6.99 31.21 -14.08
N LYS A 272 -6.49 31.86 -15.14
CA LYS A 272 -5.75 31.19 -16.23
C LYS A 272 -4.41 30.61 -15.80
N GLU A 273 -3.70 31.29 -14.90
CA GLU A 273 -2.45 30.80 -14.34
C GLU A 273 -2.69 29.64 -13.36
N GLN A 274 -3.81 29.66 -12.63
CA GLN A 274 -4.25 28.54 -11.81
C GLN A 274 -4.54 27.28 -12.64
N GLU A 275 -5.07 27.42 -13.86
CA GLU A 275 -5.22 26.28 -14.78
C GLU A 275 -3.86 25.68 -15.19
N LEU A 276 -2.84 26.50 -15.43
CA LEU A 276 -1.47 26.01 -15.67
C LEU A 276 -0.93 25.25 -14.45
N ILE A 277 -1.08 25.82 -13.24
CA ILE A 277 -0.64 25.20 -11.98
C ILE A 277 -1.35 23.86 -11.76
N ASN A 278 -2.66 23.80 -11.99
CA ASN A 278 -3.46 22.59 -11.81
C ASN A 278 -3.01 21.47 -12.76
N LEU A 279 -2.68 21.77 -14.03
CA LEU A 279 -2.13 20.76 -14.94
C LEU A 279 -0.73 20.28 -14.51
N LEU A 280 0.13 21.17 -14.01
CA LEU A 280 1.44 20.78 -13.46
C LEU A 280 1.27 19.86 -12.25
N LYS A 281 0.32 20.14 -11.35
CA LYS A 281 -0.02 19.24 -10.24
C LYS A 281 -0.48 17.86 -10.73
N LEU A 282 -1.34 17.82 -11.76
CA LEU A 282 -1.80 16.56 -12.34
C LEU A 282 -0.65 15.76 -12.98
N SER A 283 0.35 16.42 -13.56
CA SER A 283 1.51 15.73 -14.14
C SER A 283 2.40 15.02 -13.11
N LEU A 284 2.32 15.38 -11.81
CA LEU A 284 3.10 14.71 -10.76
C LEU A 284 2.64 13.27 -10.47
N PHE A 285 1.42 12.92 -10.90
CA PHE A 285 0.83 11.62 -10.62
C PHE A 285 0.84 10.69 -11.84
N GLU A 286 1.59 11.03 -12.89
CA GLU A 286 1.85 10.09 -13.98
C GLU A 286 2.66 8.91 -13.43
N GLY A 287 1.99 7.76 -13.31
CA GLY A 287 2.60 6.54 -12.81
C GLY A 287 3.53 5.88 -13.84
N ARG A 288 3.52 4.54 -13.87
CA ARG A 288 4.24 3.81 -14.92
C ARG A 288 3.73 4.23 -16.29
N LYS A 289 4.65 4.60 -17.18
CA LYS A 289 4.42 4.94 -18.60
C LYS A 289 3.88 3.75 -19.40
N THR A 290 2.61 3.43 -19.16
CA THR A 290 1.84 2.37 -19.81
C THR A 290 0.91 2.92 -20.90
N GLN A 291 0.62 4.22 -20.84
CA GLN A 291 -0.09 4.99 -21.85
C GLN A 291 0.72 6.24 -22.20
N SER A 292 0.41 6.84 -23.36
CA SER A 292 0.96 8.14 -23.75
C SER A 292 0.60 9.22 -22.74
N SER A 293 1.60 9.98 -22.32
CA SER A 293 1.43 11.15 -21.44
C SER A 293 0.88 12.33 -22.23
N ASN A 294 -0.10 13.01 -21.63
CA ASN A 294 -0.66 14.24 -22.19
C ASN A 294 0.08 15.51 -21.71
N PHE A 295 1.04 15.36 -20.79
CA PHE A 295 1.76 16.45 -20.16
C PHE A 295 3.21 16.59 -20.65
N GLU A 296 3.72 15.62 -21.42
CA GLU A 296 5.11 15.54 -21.89
C GLU A 296 5.59 16.81 -22.62
N ASN A 297 4.70 17.57 -23.26
CA ASN A 297 5.05 18.86 -23.89
C ASN A 297 4.65 20.09 -23.06
N ILE A 298 3.77 19.95 -22.08
CA ILE A 298 3.23 21.08 -21.31
C ILE A 298 4.21 21.49 -20.22
N ALA A 299 4.59 20.56 -19.35
CA ALA A 299 5.45 20.86 -18.21
C ALA A 299 6.82 21.39 -18.66
N PRO A 300 7.51 20.78 -19.66
CA PRO A 300 8.79 21.32 -20.12
C PRO A 300 8.69 22.70 -20.76
N THR A 301 7.62 22.98 -21.53
CA THR A 301 7.42 24.31 -22.15
C THR A 301 7.31 25.39 -21.08
N ILE A 302 6.54 25.12 -20.01
CA ILE A 302 6.34 26.07 -18.92
C ILE A 302 7.64 26.24 -18.13
N ILE A 303 8.23 25.13 -17.66
CA ILE A 303 9.35 25.12 -16.71
C ILE A 303 10.63 25.61 -17.38
N LYS A 304 10.99 25.09 -18.56
CA LYS A 304 12.24 25.50 -19.23
C LYS A 304 12.21 26.95 -19.72
N GLY A 305 11.03 27.48 -20.07
CA GLY A 305 10.90 28.90 -20.45
C GLY A 305 11.14 29.88 -19.29
N THR A 306 11.31 29.40 -18.06
CA THR A 306 11.81 30.22 -16.95
C THR A 306 13.31 30.47 -17.00
N ASP A 307 14.09 29.68 -17.76
CA ASP A 307 15.56 29.80 -17.79
C ASP A 307 16.20 29.67 -16.38
N ARG A 308 15.66 28.74 -15.58
CA ARG A 308 16.11 28.42 -14.21
C ARG A 308 16.34 26.92 -13.97
N TYR A 309 16.16 26.09 -15.00
CA TYR A 309 16.34 24.63 -14.96
C TYR A 309 16.97 24.14 -16.26
N ASP A 310 18.21 23.64 -16.16
CA ASP A 310 18.96 23.09 -17.30
C ASP A 310 18.76 21.57 -17.45
N GLU A 311 18.26 20.93 -16.40
CA GLU A 311 18.02 19.49 -16.31
C GLU A 311 16.78 19.02 -17.11
N ALA A 312 16.63 17.70 -17.28
CA ALA A 312 15.44 17.12 -17.88
C ALA A 312 14.23 17.33 -16.93
N VAL A 313 13.10 17.78 -17.47
CA VAL A 313 11.90 18.05 -16.67
C VAL A 313 11.19 16.74 -16.37
N THR A 314 11.47 16.21 -15.18
CA THR A 314 10.84 15.02 -14.58
C THR A 314 9.73 15.42 -13.61
N SER A 315 9.04 14.43 -13.04
CA SER A 315 8.07 14.69 -11.96
C SER A 315 8.74 15.33 -10.74
N SER A 316 9.98 14.95 -10.43
CA SER A 316 10.77 15.55 -9.34
C SER A 316 11.13 17.02 -9.60
N VAL A 317 11.47 17.38 -10.84
CA VAL A 317 11.73 18.77 -11.24
C VAL A 317 10.45 19.59 -11.22
N THR A 318 9.33 18.99 -11.66
CA THR A 318 8.01 19.63 -11.61
C THR A 318 7.56 19.91 -10.19
N LEU A 319 7.80 18.98 -9.25
CA LEU A 319 7.54 19.20 -7.82
C LEU A 319 8.40 20.35 -7.30
N ARG A 320 9.70 20.34 -7.57
CA ARG A 320 10.63 21.41 -7.18
C ARG A 320 10.16 22.77 -7.70
N PHE A 321 9.72 22.83 -8.96
CA PHE A 321 9.14 24.04 -9.54
C PHE A 321 7.92 24.54 -8.76
N LEU A 322 6.96 23.65 -8.46
CA LEU A 322 5.77 24.01 -7.69
C LEU A 322 6.10 24.46 -6.27
N GLN A 323 7.16 23.93 -5.66
CA GLN A 323 7.67 24.41 -4.37
C GLN A 323 8.30 25.80 -4.50
N GLU A 324 9.16 26.02 -5.49
CA GLU A 324 9.88 27.28 -5.71
C GLU A 324 8.97 28.43 -6.17
N ILE A 325 7.76 28.16 -6.67
CA ILE A 325 6.75 29.18 -6.95
C ILE A 325 5.74 29.37 -5.80
N GLY A 326 5.95 28.73 -4.65
CA GLY A 326 5.11 28.88 -3.46
C GLY A 326 3.75 28.20 -3.57
N VAL A 327 3.60 27.21 -4.45
CA VAL A 327 2.37 26.40 -4.56
C VAL A 327 2.38 25.26 -3.54
N TYR A 328 3.53 24.60 -3.37
CA TYR A 328 3.75 23.55 -2.38
C TYR A 328 4.81 23.95 -1.36
N THR A 329 4.81 23.34 -0.18
CA THR A 329 5.87 23.60 0.79
C THR A 329 7.16 22.87 0.40
N PRO A 330 8.35 23.33 0.86
CA PRO A 330 9.62 22.63 0.61
C PRO A 330 9.64 21.17 1.11
N TRP A 331 8.76 20.84 2.06
CA TRP A 331 8.59 19.52 2.66
C TRP A 331 7.28 18.84 2.23
N GLU A 332 6.78 19.14 1.04
CA GLU A 332 5.55 18.53 0.53
C GLU A 332 5.69 17.01 0.35
N ASP A 333 4.68 16.28 0.81
CA ASP A 333 4.61 14.83 0.68
C ASP A 333 3.65 14.43 -0.44
N MET A 334 4.18 13.86 -1.51
CA MET A 334 3.35 13.45 -2.66
C MET A 334 2.68 12.09 -2.45
N ALA A 335 3.10 11.32 -1.44
CA ALA A 335 2.54 10.00 -1.19
C ALA A 335 1.10 10.08 -0.64
N CYS A 336 0.81 11.04 0.23
CA CYS A 336 -0.53 11.25 0.80
C CYS A 336 -1.51 11.90 -0.20
N LYS A 337 -1.02 12.57 -1.26
CA LYS A 337 -1.86 13.21 -2.28
C LYS A 337 -2.30 12.28 -3.41
N LYS A 338 -1.96 10.99 -3.35
CA LYS A 338 -2.38 10.01 -4.34
C LYS A 338 -3.90 9.86 -4.36
N ARG A 339 -4.48 9.99 -5.55
CA ARG A 339 -5.94 9.94 -5.78
C ARG A 339 -6.57 8.64 -5.25
N GLU A 340 -5.87 7.52 -5.34
CA GLU A 340 -6.36 6.21 -4.89
C GLU A 340 -6.62 6.16 -3.37
N LEU A 341 -5.98 7.06 -2.61
CA LEU A 341 -6.18 7.18 -1.17
C LEU A 341 -7.46 7.94 -0.82
N ASN A 342 -8.00 8.77 -1.72
CA ASN A 342 -9.19 9.59 -1.49
C ASN A 342 -9.15 10.32 -0.14
N LEU A 343 -7.98 10.85 0.24
CA LEU A 343 -7.83 11.56 1.51
C LEU A 343 -8.45 12.95 1.41
N PRO A 344 -9.10 13.45 2.49
CA PRO A 344 -9.59 14.82 2.56
C PRO A 344 -8.47 15.82 2.25
N ALA A 345 -8.82 16.91 1.55
CA ALA A 345 -7.89 17.98 1.22
C ALA A 345 -7.24 18.59 2.49
N ASP A 346 -6.05 19.16 2.32
CA ASP A 346 -5.34 19.83 3.40
C ASP A 346 -6.16 20.99 3.96
N VAL A 347 -6.24 21.05 5.29
CA VAL A 347 -6.96 22.11 6.01
C VAL A 347 -6.13 23.39 5.91
N GLU A 348 -6.81 24.52 5.65
CA GLU A 348 -6.16 25.83 5.59
C GLU A 348 -5.44 26.17 6.90
N ASP A 349 -4.36 26.94 6.79
CA ASP A 349 -3.64 27.53 7.93
C ASP A 349 -4.64 28.21 8.89
N PRO A 350 -4.69 27.81 10.18
CA PRO A 350 -5.55 28.45 11.18
C PRO A 350 -5.36 29.97 11.25
N ALA A 351 -4.17 30.49 10.90
CA ALA A 351 -3.88 31.91 10.84
C ALA A 351 -4.56 32.65 9.67
N LEU A 352 -5.00 31.94 8.62
CA LEU A 352 -5.74 32.49 7.47
C LEU A 352 -7.27 32.50 7.68
N ALA A 353 -7.78 31.76 8.68
CA ALA A 353 -9.20 31.70 9.01
C ALA A 353 -9.43 31.57 10.54
N PRO A 354 -9.26 32.65 11.33
CA PRO A 354 -9.37 32.61 12.79
C PRO A 354 -10.77 32.21 13.30
N ASN A 355 -11.80 32.26 12.44
CA ASN A 355 -13.18 31.90 12.79
C ASN A 355 -13.59 30.46 12.38
N MET A 356 -12.66 29.61 11.93
CA MET A 356 -12.93 28.19 11.64
C MET A 356 -12.26 27.22 12.63
N ILE A 357 -11.58 27.75 13.65
CA ILE A 357 -10.91 26.94 14.67
C ILE A 357 -11.92 26.56 15.77
N THR A 358 -12.88 25.72 15.43
CA THR A 358 -13.57 24.87 16.42
C THR A 358 -14.36 23.70 15.80
N THR A 359 -14.44 23.60 14.48
CA THR A 359 -15.21 22.52 13.85
C THR A 359 -14.70 22.26 12.44
N THR A 360 -14.70 21.00 12.01
CA THR A 360 -14.51 20.54 10.62
C THR A 360 -13.06 20.33 10.11
N GLY A 361 -12.44 19.26 10.56
CA GLY A 361 -11.73 18.39 9.62
C GLY A 361 -12.74 17.42 9.02
N SER A 362 -13.02 17.53 7.72
CA SER A 362 -14.05 16.81 6.95
C SER A 362 -15.44 17.44 6.99
N THR A 363 -15.88 18.00 5.86
CA THR A 363 -17.29 18.27 5.56
C THR A 363 -18.07 17.00 5.20
N ALA A 364 -17.46 15.81 5.19
CA ALA A 364 -18.12 14.55 4.83
C ALA A 364 -18.25 13.55 6.00
N LEU A 365 -17.35 13.55 6.98
CA LEU A 365 -17.34 12.65 8.15
C LEU A 365 -17.99 13.30 9.39
N SER A 366 -18.55 14.50 9.27
CA SER A 366 -19.06 15.28 10.40
C SER A 366 -20.51 15.01 10.76
N ASP A 367 -21.29 14.38 9.87
CA ASP A 367 -22.68 14.07 10.16
C ASP A 367 -22.77 12.81 11.04
N ILE A 368 -22.92 13.05 12.33
CA ILE A 368 -23.17 12.04 13.36
C ILE A 368 -24.68 11.92 13.68
N SER A 369 -25.55 12.54 12.87
CA SER A 369 -26.99 12.34 13.02
C SER A 369 -27.36 10.92 12.61
N GLY A 370 -28.18 10.24 13.44
CA GLY A 370 -28.55 8.85 13.19
C GLY A 370 -27.66 7.80 13.87
N LEU A 371 -26.68 8.20 14.68
CA LEU A 371 -26.08 7.29 15.67
C LEU A 371 -27.15 6.79 16.64
N VAL A 372 -27.02 5.54 17.09
CA VAL A 372 -27.97 4.97 18.04
C VAL A 372 -27.64 5.44 19.46
N SER A 373 -28.68 5.88 20.19
CA SER A 373 -28.55 6.30 21.59
C SER A 373 -28.69 5.13 22.58
N VAL A 374 -29.23 4.00 22.12
CA VAL A 374 -29.39 2.77 22.89
C VAL A 374 -28.76 1.62 22.11
N ASP A 375 -27.85 0.90 22.75
CA ASP A 375 -27.19 -0.24 22.14
C ASP A 375 -28.17 -1.41 21.92
N PRO A 376 -28.31 -1.92 20.68
CA PRO A 376 -29.19 -3.05 20.39
C PRO A 376 -28.85 -4.34 21.16
N HIS A 377 -27.60 -4.47 21.60
CA HIS A 377 -27.10 -5.66 22.31
C HIS A 377 -27.10 -5.52 23.83
N GLU A 378 -27.65 -4.43 24.38
CA GLU A 378 -27.60 -4.14 25.82
C GLU A 378 -28.11 -5.32 26.68
N SER A 379 -29.21 -5.95 26.26
CA SER A 379 -29.86 -7.07 26.98
C SER A 379 -29.03 -8.35 27.06
N VAL A 380 -28.04 -8.52 26.18
CA VAL A 380 -27.18 -9.73 26.10
C VAL A 380 -25.75 -9.45 26.53
N ARG A 381 -25.43 -8.22 26.98
CA ARG A 381 -24.08 -7.89 27.43
C ARG A 381 -23.72 -8.62 28.71
N HIS A 382 -22.59 -9.29 28.67
CA HIS A 382 -21.97 -9.87 29.86
C HIS A 382 -21.13 -8.83 30.59
N ASP A 383 -21.45 -8.59 31.85
CA ASP A 383 -20.66 -7.72 32.74
C ASP A 383 -19.48 -8.51 33.31
N PHE A 384 -18.25 -8.10 32.95
CA PHE A 384 -17.02 -8.70 33.46
C PHE A 384 -16.66 -8.21 34.88
N GLY A 385 -17.48 -7.33 35.47
CA GLY A 385 -17.31 -6.87 36.84
C GLY A 385 -15.99 -6.15 37.06
N ASP A 386 -15.29 -6.55 38.12
CA ASP A 386 -14.01 -5.94 38.55
C ASP A 386 -12.77 -6.67 38.00
N LEU A 387 -12.94 -7.58 37.03
CA LEU A 387 -11.82 -8.28 36.39
C LEU A 387 -10.85 -7.24 35.79
N PRO A 388 -9.55 -7.24 36.16
CA PRO A 388 -8.59 -6.27 35.65
C PRO A 388 -8.40 -6.43 34.13
N VAL A 389 -8.55 -5.31 33.40
CA VAL A 389 -8.34 -5.24 31.94
C VAL A 389 -7.11 -4.38 31.66
N TYR A 390 -6.09 -4.97 31.05
CA TYR A 390 -4.85 -4.28 30.71
C TYR A 390 -4.87 -3.82 29.25
N VAL A 391 -4.80 -2.51 29.05
CA VAL A 391 -4.69 -1.87 27.73
C VAL A 391 -3.23 -1.44 27.57
N ILE A 392 -2.46 -2.18 26.78
CA ILE A 392 -1.01 -2.02 26.65
C ILE A 392 -0.68 -1.47 25.26
N ASP A 393 -0.24 -0.22 25.17
CA ASP A 393 0.03 0.43 23.88
C ASP A 393 1.27 1.34 23.92
N ASP A 394 1.64 1.88 22.76
CA ASP A 394 2.68 2.88 22.60
C ASP A 394 2.28 4.24 23.17
N VAL A 395 3.29 5.00 23.62
CA VAL A 395 3.09 6.38 24.09
C VAL A 395 2.56 7.22 22.93
N GLY A 396 1.39 7.84 23.12
CA GLY A 396 0.76 8.67 22.08
C GLY A 396 -0.11 7.90 21.09
N ALA A 397 -0.47 6.64 21.38
CA ALA A 397 -1.51 5.92 20.63
C ALA A 397 -2.82 6.74 20.56
N HIS A 398 -3.40 6.80 19.36
CA HIS A 398 -4.57 7.66 19.07
C HIS A 398 -5.91 6.95 19.26
N GLU A 399 -5.97 5.65 18.98
CA GLU A 399 -7.16 4.81 19.05
C GLU A 399 -6.82 3.57 19.90
N LEU A 400 -7.36 3.49 21.11
CA LEU A 400 -7.15 2.34 22.01
C LEU A 400 -8.23 1.29 21.76
N ASP A 401 -7.92 0.30 20.93
CA ASP A 401 -8.87 -0.73 20.48
C ASP A 401 -9.04 -1.88 21.49
N ASP A 402 -7.96 -2.34 22.13
CA ASP A 402 -7.92 -3.62 22.80
C ASP A 402 -7.50 -3.56 24.27
N GLY A 403 -8.06 -4.46 25.06
CA GLY A 403 -7.69 -4.74 26.44
C GLY A 403 -7.68 -6.24 26.71
N ILE A 404 -6.80 -6.70 27.60
CA ILE A 404 -6.57 -8.12 27.86
C ILE A 404 -6.77 -8.43 29.34
N SER A 405 -7.41 -9.56 29.62
CA SER A 405 -7.55 -10.12 30.98
C SER A 405 -7.19 -11.59 30.99
N PHE A 406 -6.64 -12.05 32.11
CA PHE A 406 -6.34 -13.45 32.37
C PHE A 406 -7.06 -13.89 33.64
N GLU A 407 -7.84 -14.96 33.55
CA GLU A 407 -8.62 -15.52 34.65
C GLU A 407 -8.17 -16.97 34.90
N PRO A 408 -7.46 -17.25 36.01
CA PRO A 408 -7.11 -18.61 36.41
C PRO A 408 -8.36 -19.46 36.65
N ILE A 409 -8.31 -20.75 36.28
CA ILE A 409 -9.44 -21.65 36.43
C ILE A 409 -9.30 -22.44 37.74
N GLU A 410 -10.29 -22.30 38.62
CA GLU A 410 -10.32 -23.04 39.89
C GLU A 410 -10.33 -24.55 39.63
N GLY A 411 -9.44 -25.29 40.29
CA GLY A 411 -9.30 -26.73 40.14
C GLY A 411 -8.50 -27.20 38.92
N GLU A 412 -8.13 -26.32 37.98
CA GLU A 412 -7.31 -26.66 36.80
C GLU A 412 -5.96 -25.97 36.86
N SER A 413 -4.99 -26.61 37.53
CA SER A 413 -3.65 -26.03 37.72
C SER A 413 -2.97 -25.70 36.39
N GLY A 414 -2.71 -24.41 36.17
CA GLY A 414 -1.95 -23.90 35.03
C GLY A 414 -2.76 -23.60 33.77
N SER A 415 -4.04 -23.99 33.71
CA SER A 415 -4.98 -23.56 32.65
C SER A 415 -5.59 -22.21 32.99
N VAL A 416 -5.82 -21.37 31.98
CA VAL A 416 -6.38 -20.02 32.16
C VAL A 416 -7.41 -19.70 31.09
N TRP A 417 -8.37 -18.86 31.44
CA TRP A 417 -9.13 -18.11 30.46
C TRP A 417 -8.34 -16.85 30.07
N LEU A 418 -8.05 -16.72 28.78
CA LEU A 418 -7.61 -15.48 28.16
C LEU A 418 -8.84 -14.77 27.60
N HIS A 419 -9.09 -13.55 28.04
CA HIS A 419 -10.13 -12.67 27.50
C HIS A 419 -9.48 -11.50 26.76
N VAL A 420 -9.90 -11.30 25.51
CA VAL A 420 -9.50 -10.17 24.70
C VAL A 420 -10.72 -9.31 24.44
N HIS A 421 -10.76 -8.15 25.10
CA HIS A 421 -11.83 -7.18 25.08
C HIS A 421 -11.54 -6.13 24.02
N ILE A 422 -12.36 -6.06 22.98
CA ILE A 422 -12.18 -5.11 21.88
C ILE A 422 -13.26 -4.03 21.96
N ALA A 423 -12.88 -2.78 21.79
CA ALA A 423 -13.80 -1.64 21.63
C ALA A 423 -14.93 -1.98 20.65
N ASP A 424 -16.17 -1.61 20.98
CA ASP A 424 -17.35 -1.94 20.17
C ASP A 424 -17.97 -0.69 19.52
N PRO A 425 -17.35 -0.11 18.46
CA PRO A 425 -17.93 1.03 17.76
C PRO A 425 -19.27 0.70 17.08
N THR A 426 -19.55 -0.59 16.86
CA THR A 426 -20.82 -1.04 16.28
C THR A 426 -21.99 -0.98 17.26
N ALA A 427 -21.73 -0.71 18.55
CA ALA A 427 -22.76 -0.40 19.54
C ALA A 427 -23.38 0.99 19.32
N VAL A 428 -22.65 1.91 18.70
CA VAL A 428 -23.10 3.29 18.45
C VAL A 428 -23.34 3.58 16.96
N LEU A 429 -22.61 2.91 16.07
CA LEU A 429 -22.69 3.08 14.63
C LEU A 429 -23.41 1.87 13.97
N PRO A 430 -24.69 2.01 13.57
CA PRO A 430 -25.40 0.93 12.89
C PRO A 430 -24.91 0.75 11.46
N PHE A 431 -24.97 -0.49 10.94
CA PHE A 431 -24.48 -0.84 9.60
C PHE A 431 -25.13 -0.03 8.45
N GLY A 432 -26.41 0.35 8.60
CA GLY A 432 -27.14 1.14 7.60
C GLY A 432 -26.80 2.64 7.58
N HIS A 433 -25.91 3.11 8.45
CA HIS A 433 -25.56 4.53 8.53
C HIS A 433 -24.75 4.98 7.30
N PRO A 434 -25.00 6.17 6.70
CA PRO A 434 -24.28 6.64 5.51
C PRO A 434 -22.75 6.68 5.66
N LEU A 435 -22.27 6.98 6.88
CA LEU A 435 -20.85 6.93 7.26
C LEU A 435 -20.19 5.57 6.96
N VAL A 436 -20.92 4.46 7.01
CA VAL A 436 -20.36 3.12 6.76
C VAL A 436 -19.82 3.01 5.34
N GLN A 437 -20.50 3.59 4.34
CA GLN A 437 -19.99 3.60 2.98
C GLN A 437 -18.62 4.29 2.90
N GLN A 438 -18.48 5.46 3.53
CA GLN A 438 -17.22 6.21 3.57
C GLN A 438 -16.11 5.43 4.28
N ILE A 439 -16.43 4.75 5.38
CA ILE A 439 -15.48 3.91 6.12
C ILE A 439 -15.00 2.74 5.24
N MET A 440 -15.90 2.06 4.54
CA MET A 440 -15.55 0.95 3.65
C MET A 440 -14.71 1.41 2.45
N GLU A 441 -14.95 2.61 1.92
CA GLU A 441 -14.15 3.24 0.85
C GLU A 441 -12.75 3.70 1.33
N GLY A 442 -12.64 4.11 2.60
CA GLY A 442 -11.39 4.48 3.27
C GLY A 442 -10.52 3.28 3.69
N ALA A 443 -11.15 2.13 3.95
CA ALA A 443 -10.59 0.88 4.45
C ALA A 443 -9.96 0.94 5.86
N ASP A 444 -8.90 1.72 6.06
CA ASP A 444 -8.20 1.80 7.37
C ASP A 444 -7.81 3.26 7.69
N SER A 445 -7.54 3.56 8.97
CA SER A 445 -6.89 4.82 9.37
C SER A 445 -5.51 4.92 8.70
N MET A 446 -5.16 6.12 8.21
CA MET A 446 -3.86 6.37 7.57
C MET A 446 -2.90 7.13 8.48
N TYR A 447 -1.67 6.62 8.66
CA TYR A 447 -0.63 7.23 9.49
C TYR A 447 0.62 7.52 8.66
N PHE A 448 0.86 8.79 8.36
CA PHE A 448 2.13 9.28 7.82
C PHE A 448 2.90 9.98 8.93
N GLU A 449 4.22 10.09 8.81
CA GLU A 449 5.01 10.62 9.94
C GLU A 449 4.73 12.09 10.25
N HIS A 450 4.27 12.86 9.27
CA HIS A 450 3.87 14.25 9.48
C HIS A 450 2.41 14.42 9.93
N ARG A 451 1.53 13.42 9.70
CA ARG A 451 0.07 13.53 9.92
C ARG A 451 -0.68 12.19 9.87
N SER A 452 -1.79 12.09 10.61
CA SER A 452 -2.75 10.98 10.52
C SER A 452 -4.14 11.40 10.00
N TRP A 453 -4.82 10.46 9.34
CA TRP A 453 -6.22 10.53 8.91
C TRP A 453 -6.99 9.35 9.50
N PRO A 454 -7.67 9.55 10.65
CA PRO A 454 -8.46 8.51 11.28
C PRO A 454 -9.63 8.04 10.39
N MET A 455 -9.93 6.74 10.45
CA MET A 455 -11.08 6.13 9.78
C MET A 455 -12.41 6.63 10.36
N LEU A 456 -12.47 6.80 11.68
CA LEU A 456 -13.65 7.25 12.40
C LEU A 456 -13.54 8.73 12.82
N PRO A 457 -14.66 9.46 12.90
CA PRO A 457 -14.71 10.75 13.55
C PRO A 457 -14.25 10.63 15.02
N LYS A 458 -13.47 11.61 15.49
CA LYS A 458 -12.97 11.65 16.88
C LYS A 458 -14.07 11.49 17.92
N THR A 459 -15.28 11.97 17.64
CA THR A 459 -16.44 11.81 18.52
C THR A 459 -16.81 10.34 18.72
N ILE A 460 -16.86 9.54 17.66
CA ILE A 460 -17.17 8.11 17.75
C ILE A 460 -16.03 7.36 18.45
N THR A 461 -14.77 7.66 18.07
CA THR A 461 -13.59 7.04 18.71
C THR A 461 -13.61 7.25 20.22
N LYS A 462 -13.84 8.47 20.71
CA LYS A 462 -13.87 8.79 22.14
C LYS A 462 -15.02 8.14 22.92
N LEU A 463 -16.12 7.78 22.25
CA LEU A 463 -17.22 7.05 22.89
C LEU A 463 -16.90 5.56 23.09
N CYS A 464 -15.91 5.06 22.35
CA CYS A 464 -15.66 3.63 22.22
C CYS A 464 -14.27 3.21 22.71
N ASP A 465 -13.32 4.14 22.83
CA ASP A 465 -11.93 3.84 23.16
C ASP A 465 -11.77 3.22 24.55
N MET A 466 -10.75 2.38 24.69
CA MET A 466 -10.44 1.68 25.94
C MET A 466 -9.56 2.55 26.86
N ASN A 467 -9.79 3.86 26.88
CA ASN A 467 -9.06 4.77 27.75
C ASN A 467 -9.65 4.75 29.17
N ARG A 468 -8.83 4.56 30.20
CA ARG A 468 -9.29 4.56 31.60
C ARG A 468 -10.02 5.84 31.97
N SER A 469 -9.63 6.98 31.38
CA SER A 469 -10.29 8.27 31.62
C SER A 469 -11.72 8.34 31.06
N THR A 470 -12.08 7.50 30.10
CA THR A 470 -13.41 7.46 29.45
C THR A 470 -14.30 6.35 30.00
N VAL A 471 -13.74 5.26 30.51
CA VAL A 471 -14.49 4.06 30.96
C VAL A 471 -15.46 4.32 32.12
N GLY A 472 -15.21 5.32 32.98
CA GLY A 472 -16.14 5.77 34.03
C GLY A 472 -16.71 4.68 34.95
N THR A 473 -17.80 4.98 35.69
CA THR A 473 -18.52 3.99 36.50
C THR A 473 -19.54 3.17 35.69
N SER A 474 -19.98 3.69 34.55
CA SER A 474 -20.90 3.02 33.63
C SER A 474 -20.27 1.83 32.91
N GLY A 475 -18.94 1.77 32.84
CA GLY A 475 -18.19 0.76 32.10
C GLY A 475 -18.17 1.02 30.60
N GLN A 476 -17.28 0.31 29.91
CA GLN A 476 -17.09 0.40 28.47
C GLN A 476 -17.66 -0.84 27.78
N ASN A 477 -18.44 -0.61 26.72
CA ASN A 477 -18.99 -1.66 25.89
C ASN A 477 -17.88 -2.24 24.99
N VAL A 478 -17.78 -3.57 25.00
CA VAL A 478 -16.75 -4.33 24.25
C VAL A 478 -17.36 -5.52 23.54
N LEU A 479 -16.67 -6.01 22.51
CA LEU A 479 -16.84 -7.37 21.99
C LEU A 479 -15.66 -8.21 22.49
N THR A 480 -15.94 -9.25 23.28
CA THR A 480 -14.90 -10.04 23.94
C THR A 480 -14.76 -11.42 23.30
N PHE A 481 -13.52 -11.76 22.95
CA PHE A 481 -13.11 -13.08 22.47
C PHE A 481 -12.36 -13.78 23.61
N SER A 482 -12.90 -14.91 24.07
CA SER A 482 -12.33 -15.68 25.19
C SER A 482 -11.81 -17.03 24.71
N ALA A 483 -10.66 -17.46 25.20
CA ALA A 483 -10.09 -18.78 24.91
C ALA A 483 -9.57 -19.42 26.20
N LYS A 484 -9.86 -20.70 26.39
CA LYS A 484 -9.26 -21.52 27.44
C LYS A 484 -7.92 -22.05 26.94
N ILE A 485 -6.83 -21.60 27.57
CA ILE A 485 -5.46 -21.97 27.21
C ILE A 485 -4.96 -23.03 28.19
N ASN A 486 -4.58 -24.18 27.66
CA ASN A 486 -4.01 -25.29 28.43
C ASN A 486 -2.52 -25.07 28.75
N THR A 487 -1.97 -25.93 29.61
CA THR A 487 -0.55 -25.90 30.01
C THR A 487 0.43 -26.15 28.85
N ASP A 488 -0.01 -26.81 27.77
CA ASP A 488 0.78 -27.02 26.54
C ASP A 488 0.63 -25.89 25.51
N GLY A 489 -0.22 -24.89 25.78
CA GLY A 489 -0.53 -23.80 24.84
C GLY A 489 -1.61 -24.15 23.81
N SER A 490 -2.28 -25.31 23.91
CA SER A 490 -3.46 -25.60 23.10
C SER A 490 -4.68 -24.79 23.58
N ILE A 491 -5.54 -24.43 22.62
CA ILE A 491 -6.86 -23.83 22.90
C ILE A 491 -7.87 -24.98 22.99
N SER A 492 -8.53 -25.14 24.14
CA SER A 492 -9.47 -26.24 24.38
C SER A 492 -10.94 -25.83 24.40
N ASP A 493 -11.23 -24.55 24.59
CA ASP A 493 -12.58 -23.97 24.59
C ASP A 493 -12.51 -22.50 24.19
N HIS A 494 -13.60 -21.95 23.65
CA HIS A 494 -13.70 -20.55 23.24
C HIS A 494 -15.12 -19.99 23.40
N LYS A 495 -15.21 -18.67 23.63
CA LYS A 495 -16.49 -17.95 23.76
C LYS A 495 -16.39 -16.57 23.13
N VAL A 496 -17.45 -16.13 22.48
CA VAL A 496 -17.61 -14.75 21.99
C VAL A 496 -18.81 -14.13 22.67
N ARG A 497 -18.63 -12.95 23.28
CA ARG A 497 -19.67 -12.26 24.04
C ARG A 497 -19.66 -10.77 23.74
N ALA A 498 -20.83 -10.18 23.52
CA ALA A 498 -21.01 -8.76 23.76
C ALA A 498 -20.81 -8.54 25.27
N GLY A 499 -19.92 -7.61 25.64
CA GLY A 499 -19.42 -7.48 27.00
C GLY A 499 -19.43 -6.05 27.51
N ARG A 500 -19.22 -5.90 28.81
CA ARG A 500 -18.97 -4.63 29.49
C ARG A 500 -17.83 -4.78 30.49
N VAL A 501 -16.87 -3.86 30.45
CA VAL A 501 -15.70 -3.85 31.35
C VAL A 501 -15.66 -2.56 32.18
N ARG A 502 -15.11 -2.62 33.39
CA ARG A 502 -15.04 -1.45 34.30
C ARG A 502 -13.65 -1.18 34.86
N ASN A 503 -12.87 -2.23 35.16
CA ASN A 503 -11.55 -2.09 35.80
C ASN A 503 -10.41 -2.02 34.77
N VAL A 504 -10.31 -0.89 34.05
CA VAL A 504 -9.34 -0.69 32.96
C VAL A 504 -8.04 -0.03 33.48
N HIS A 505 -6.91 -0.62 33.11
CA HIS A 505 -5.56 -0.12 33.37
C HIS A 505 -4.83 0.13 32.05
N ASN A 506 -4.54 1.40 31.72
CA ASN A 506 -3.65 1.73 30.61
C ASN A 506 -2.19 1.62 31.06
N LEU A 507 -1.40 0.85 30.32
CA LEU A 507 0.01 0.57 30.59
C LEU A 507 0.84 0.84 29.33
N ARG A 508 2.12 1.18 29.49
CA ARG A 508 3.06 1.20 28.36
C ARG A 508 3.72 -0.16 28.23
N TYR A 509 4.09 -0.53 27.01
CA TYR A 509 4.87 -1.74 26.78
C TYR A 509 6.15 -1.82 27.62
N ASP A 510 6.86 -0.70 27.80
CA ASP A 510 8.11 -0.65 28.55
C ASP A 510 7.88 -0.87 30.05
N ASP A 511 6.77 -0.37 30.60
CA ASP A 511 6.39 -0.61 32.00
C ASP A 511 6.11 -2.09 32.27
N VAL A 512 5.43 -2.76 31.32
CA VAL A 512 5.15 -4.19 31.42
C VAL A 512 6.44 -4.99 31.30
N ASN A 513 7.36 -4.60 30.40
CA ASN A 513 8.66 -5.26 30.24
C ASN A 513 9.46 -5.29 31.54
N GLU A 514 9.49 -4.19 32.29
CA GLU A 514 10.16 -4.12 33.58
C GLU A 514 9.56 -5.12 34.59
N VAL A 515 8.24 -5.18 34.69
CA VAL A 515 7.52 -6.08 35.61
C VAL A 515 7.79 -7.56 35.30
N ILE A 516 7.87 -7.92 34.02
CA ILE A 516 8.14 -9.30 33.58
C ILE A 516 9.65 -9.62 33.52
N GLY A 517 10.52 -8.68 33.90
CA GLY A 517 11.97 -8.88 33.97
C GLY A 517 12.68 -8.91 32.61
N ILE A 518 12.09 -8.28 31.58
CA ILE A 518 12.69 -8.13 30.25
C ILE A 518 13.30 -6.75 30.15
N SER A 519 14.62 -6.68 29.96
CA SER A 519 15.30 -5.40 29.72
C SER A 519 14.76 -4.73 28.46
N VAL A 520 14.58 -3.41 28.50
CA VAL A 520 14.21 -2.62 27.32
C VAL A 520 15.28 -2.83 26.25
N LEU A 521 14.97 -3.63 25.23
CA LEU A 521 15.86 -3.83 24.11
C LEU A 521 15.93 -2.51 23.34
N GLN A 522 17.14 -1.97 23.19
CA GLN A 522 17.39 -0.85 22.27
C GLN A 522 17.21 -1.37 20.84
N HIS A 523 16.00 -1.25 20.32
CA HIS A 523 15.58 -1.74 19.01
C HIS A 523 15.58 -0.64 17.93
N LYS A 524 15.81 0.60 18.36
CA LYS A 524 15.97 1.78 17.51
C LYS A 524 17.44 2.20 17.54
N HIS A 525 18.05 2.34 16.37
CA HIS A 525 19.34 2.98 16.23
C HIS A 525 19.23 4.22 15.35
N MET A 526 19.94 5.27 15.74
CA MET A 526 19.96 6.56 15.06
C MET A 526 21.33 6.74 14.41
N PRO A 527 21.57 6.23 13.19
CA PRO A 527 22.91 6.17 12.60
C PRO A 527 23.58 7.54 12.43
N PHE A 528 22.79 8.62 12.39
CA PHE A 528 23.25 10.00 12.21
C PHE A 528 23.33 10.81 13.51
N GLU A 529 23.02 10.23 14.66
CA GLU A 529 23.04 10.92 15.95
C GLU A 529 24.16 10.37 16.86
N SER A 530 24.82 11.24 17.62
CA SER A 530 25.63 10.77 18.74
C SER A 530 24.69 10.24 19.81
N LEU A 531 24.91 9.00 20.26
CA LEU A 531 24.08 8.31 21.26
C LEU A 531 23.99 9.15 22.55
N SER A 532 23.05 10.11 22.62
CA SER A 532 22.54 10.53 23.91
C SER A 532 21.74 9.35 24.41
N THR A 533 22.26 8.66 25.43
CA THR A 533 21.50 7.70 26.22
C THR A 533 20.11 8.28 26.42
N LEU A 534 19.11 7.70 25.75
CA LEU A 534 17.73 8.02 26.06
C LEU A 534 17.60 7.76 27.55
N SER A 535 17.45 8.82 28.34
CA SER A 535 17.12 8.66 29.75
C SER A 535 15.88 7.78 29.77
N PRO A 536 15.87 6.66 30.52
CA PRO A 536 14.64 5.94 30.77
C PRO A 536 13.59 6.98 31.15
N GLN A 537 12.51 7.10 30.36
CA GLN A 537 11.43 7.99 30.75
C GLN A 537 11.03 7.56 32.15
N ASN A 538 11.05 8.49 33.13
CA ASN A 538 10.75 8.22 34.53
C ASN A 538 9.62 7.20 34.62
N ILE A 539 10.00 5.97 35.01
CA ILE A 539 9.08 4.86 35.13
C ILE A 539 8.28 5.18 36.40
N SER A 540 6.96 5.24 36.26
CA SER A 540 6.08 5.49 37.39
C SER A 540 6.24 4.38 38.43
N ASP A 541 6.39 4.77 39.70
CA ASP A 541 6.41 3.84 40.82
C ASP A 541 5.14 2.98 40.87
N THR A 542 5.36 1.67 40.96
CA THR A 542 4.39 0.55 41.17
C THR A 542 3.30 0.32 40.11
N LEU A 543 3.54 -0.64 39.21
CA LEU A 543 2.48 -1.31 38.45
C LEU A 543 1.70 -2.28 39.37
N PRO A 544 0.36 -2.15 39.50
CA PRO A 544 -0.45 -3.14 40.18
C PRO A 544 -0.48 -4.47 39.38
N HIS A 545 -0.76 -5.57 40.07
CA HIS A 545 -0.97 -6.90 39.45
C HIS A 545 0.26 -7.54 38.77
N ALA A 546 1.47 -7.33 39.30
CA ALA A 546 2.71 -7.88 38.75
C ALA A 546 2.67 -9.40 38.52
N ASP A 547 2.11 -10.16 39.45
CA ASP A 547 2.02 -11.63 39.33
C ASP A 547 1.11 -12.06 38.18
N MET A 548 0.03 -11.31 37.92
CA MET A 548 -0.87 -11.57 36.80
C MET A 548 -0.19 -11.28 35.46
N LEU A 549 0.59 -10.19 35.37
CA LEU A 549 1.36 -9.87 34.15
C LEU A 549 2.45 -10.91 33.87
N LYS A 550 3.09 -11.45 34.92
CA LYS A 550 4.03 -12.57 34.78
C LYS A 550 3.33 -13.85 34.29
N LEU A 551 2.17 -14.18 34.86
CA LEU A 551 1.36 -15.32 34.38
C LEU A 551 0.95 -15.14 32.91
N ALA A 552 0.49 -13.94 32.53
CA ALA A 552 0.13 -13.61 31.16
C ALA A 552 1.31 -13.82 30.18
N TYR A 553 2.51 -13.41 30.58
CA TYR A 553 3.72 -13.62 29.80
C TYR A 553 4.06 -15.11 29.66
N ASP A 554 3.96 -15.89 30.73
CA ASP A 554 4.20 -17.34 30.68
C ASP A 554 3.20 -18.07 29.79
N VAL A 555 1.91 -17.72 29.86
CA VAL A 555 0.84 -18.27 29.02
C VAL A 555 1.11 -17.97 27.55
N THR A 556 1.46 -16.72 27.22
CA THR A 556 1.76 -16.33 25.83
C THR A 556 3.02 -17.01 25.29
N ARG A 557 4.05 -17.27 26.12
CA ARG A 557 5.19 -18.11 25.69
C ARG A 557 4.80 -19.55 25.38
N ARG A 558 3.79 -20.13 26.04
CA ARG A 558 3.27 -21.46 25.68
C ARG A 558 2.61 -21.43 24.30
N LEU A 559 1.84 -20.38 24.00
CA LEU A 559 1.24 -20.17 22.67
C LEU A 559 2.32 -20.06 21.58
N VAL A 560 3.39 -19.30 21.83
CA VAL A 560 4.53 -19.19 20.90
C VAL A 560 5.17 -20.57 20.68
N ARG A 561 5.51 -21.31 21.74
CA ARG A 561 6.08 -22.66 21.61
C ARG A 561 5.19 -23.59 20.81
N LYS A 562 3.88 -23.59 21.09
CA LYS A 562 2.89 -24.39 20.34
C LYS A 562 2.90 -24.06 18.85
N ARG A 563 2.97 -22.77 18.51
CA ARG A 563 3.05 -22.33 17.10
C ARG A 563 4.36 -22.76 16.43
N LEU A 564 5.47 -22.72 17.15
CA LEU A 564 6.80 -23.09 16.65
C LEU A 564 7.00 -24.61 16.46
N GLU A 565 6.06 -25.46 16.89
CA GLU A 565 6.01 -26.88 16.50
C GLU A 565 5.87 -27.05 14.96
N SER A 566 5.33 -26.03 14.28
CA SER A 566 5.14 -26.00 12.83
C SER A 566 6.38 -25.48 12.06
N ASP A 567 6.25 -25.33 10.75
CA ASP A 567 7.28 -24.70 9.90
C ASP A 567 7.32 -23.17 10.01
N ASN A 568 6.52 -22.57 10.88
CA ASN A 568 6.48 -21.12 11.04
C ASN A 568 7.78 -20.53 11.63
N PHE A 569 8.13 -19.35 11.15
CA PHE A 569 9.16 -18.47 11.72
C PHE A 569 8.83 -17.00 11.40
N SER A 570 9.35 -16.09 12.22
CA SER A 570 9.31 -14.65 11.95
C SER A 570 10.63 -14.18 11.34
N TYR A 571 10.61 -13.09 10.57
CA TYR A 571 11.81 -12.45 10.04
C TYR A 571 11.54 -10.96 9.81
N SER A 572 12.56 -10.12 9.95
CA SER A 572 12.47 -8.70 9.64
C SER A 572 13.82 -8.15 9.22
N ALA A 573 13.87 -7.47 8.08
CA ALA A 573 15.02 -6.62 7.78
C ALA A 573 14.93 -5.34 8.62
N GLU A 574 16.08 -4.69 8.84
CA GLU A 574 16.13 -3.33 9.34
C GLU A 574 15.33 -2.41 8.42
N THR A 575 14.53 -1.53 8.98
CA THR A 575 13.71 -0.59 8.20
C THR A 575 13.96 0.81 8.71
N ALA A 576 14.26 1.71 7.79
CA ALA A 576 14.37 3.12 8.10
C ALA A 576 13.01 3.82 8.02
N CYS A 577 12.76 4.69 8.99
CA CYS A 577 11.77 5.75 8.90
C CYS A 577 12.41 7.08 9.26
N VAL A 578 11.74 8.16 8.87
CA VAL A 578 12.17 9.52 9.22
C VAL A 578 11.01 10.21 9.89
N ASP A 579 11.15 10.45 11.18
CA ASP A 579 10.13 11.08 11.99
C ASP A 579 10.25 12.61 11.93
N PHE A 580 9.12 13.29 12.02
CA PHE A 580 9.05 14.74 12.15
C PHE A 580 8.96 15.11 13.63
N VAL A 581 9.95 15.82 14.15
CA VAL A 581 10.01 16.13 15.59
C VAL A 581 8.93 17.13 16.00
N ASP A 582 8.68 18.13 15.16
CA ASP A 582 7.68 19.18 15.41
C ASP A 582 6.41 18.89 14.58
N LYS A 583 5.39 18.26 15.19
CA LYS A 583 4.09 17.93 14.56
C LYS A 583 2.96 18.81 15.12
N PRO A 584 1.91 19.13 14.34
CA PRO A 584 1.76 18.85 12.91
C PRO A 584 2.63 19.78 12.05
N VAL A 585 3.03 19.28 10.89
CA VAL A 585 3.76 20.06 9.90
C VAL A 585 2.77 20.89 9.07
N VAL A 586 3.08 22.15 8.81
CA VAL A 586 2.19 23.06 8.05
C VAL A 586 2.31 22.78 6.54
N HIS A 587 1.20 22.81 5.83
CA HIS A 587 1.13 22.64 4.37
C HIS A 587 0.41 23.80 3.70
N ASN A 588 0.73 24.06 2.44
CA ASN A 588 0.01 25.06 1.65
C ASN A 588 -1.40 24.56 1.30
N PRO A 589 -2.42 25.43 1.30
CA PRO A 589 -3.75 25.08 0.81
C PRO A 589 -3.71 24.59 -0.64
N SER A 590 -4.51 23.58 -0.95
CA SER A 590 -4.51 22.94 -2.27
C SER A 590 -4.87 23.88 -3.43
N HIS A 591 -5.61 24.96 -3.17
CA HIS A 591 -6.12 25.90 -4.18
C HIS A 591 -5.79 27.37 -3.91
N SER A 592 -4.64 27.66 -3.29
CA SER A 592 -4.25 29.05 -3.03
C SER A 592 -4.05 29.86 -4.31
N THR A 593 -4.69 31.03 -4.39
CA THR A 593 -4.47 32.03 -5.46
C THR A 593 -3.20 32.85 -5.26
N ARG A 594 -2.60 32.76 -4.07
CA ARG A 594 -1.36 33.43 -3.69
C ARG A 594 -0.23 32.43 -3.50
N PRO A 595 1.00 32.75 -3.93
CA PRO A 595 2.15 31.96 -3.55
C PRO A 595 2.40 32.12 -2.04
N ILE A 596 2.69 31.02 -1.35
CA ILE A 596 2.98 30.98 0.08
C ILE A 596 4.34 30.32 0.25
N PHE A 597 5.25 31.03 0.91
CA PHE A 597 6.63 30.60 1.11
C PHE A 597 6.92 30.36 2.58
N TYR A 598 7.84 29.45 2.82
CA TYR A 598 8.40 29.20 4.14
C TYR A 598 9.92 29.24 4.08
N GLY A 599 10.52 29.91 5.06
CA GLY A 599 11.92 29.74 5.41
C GLY A 599 12.11 28.57 6.37
N GLY A 600 13.34 28.08 6.48
CA GLY A 600 13.70 26.97 7.34
C GLY A 600 13.22 25.61 6.81
N PHE A 601 13.42 24.56 7.62
CA PHE A 601 12.99 23.20 7.26
C PHE A 601 12.61 22.40 8.52
N PRO A 602 11.59 21.51 8.47
CA PRO A 602 11.17 20.75 9.63
C PRO A 602 12.30 19.92 10.20
N LYS A 603 12.31 19.79 11.52
CA LYS A 603 13.28 18.97 12.21
C LYS A 603 12.96 17.49 11.99
N LEU A 604 13.92 16.75 11.44
CA LEU A 604 13.80 15.35 11.07
C LEU A 604 14.69 14.48 11.94
N GLN A 605 14.19 13.29 12.28
CA GLN A 605 14.93 12.25 12.99
C GLN A 605 14.99 10.97 12.16
N TYR A 606 16.19 10.48 11.83
CA TYR A 606 16.37 9.26 11.06
C TYR A 606 16.50 8.05 11.99
N ILE A 607 15.50 7.17 11.95
CA ILE A 607 15.38 6.03 12.83
C ILE A 607 15.50 4.76 11.99
N VAL A 608 16.36 3.84 12.40
CA VAL A 608 16.35 2.49 11.89
C VAL A 608 15.87 1.56 12.98
N THR A 609 14.91 0.71 12.64
CA THR A 609 14.30 -0.25 13.56
C THR A 609 14.30 -1.64 12.94
N ASN A 610 14.51 -2.68 13.75
CA ASN A 610 14.29 -4.06 13.31
C ASN A 610 13.02 -4.59 14.00
N TYR A 611 11.95 -4.88 13.25
CA TYR A 611 10.64 -5.31 13.79
C TYR A 611 10.67 -6.59 14.62
N ARG A 612 11.80 -7.30 14.72
CA ARG A 612 12.03 -8.38 15.68
C ARG A 612 11.62 -8.01 17.11
N TYR A 613 11.77 -6.73 17.52
CA TYR A 613 11.35 -6.28 18.86
C TYR A 613 9.84 -6.41 19.13
N THR A 614 9.02 -6.53 18.08
CA THR A 614 7.58 -6.75 18.23
C THR A 614 7.23 -8.20 18.60
N GLU A 615 8.18 -9.12 18.43
CA GLU A 615 8.02 -10.54 18.76
C GLU A 615 8.61 -10.88 20.14
N THR A 616 9.05 -9.90 20.92
CA THR A 616 9.63 -10.08 22.26
C THR A 616 8.87 -9.33 23.35
N GLY A 617 9.08 -9.74 24.62
CA GLY A 617 8.53 -9.09 25.81
C GLY A 617 7.02 -8.88 25.79
N SER A 618 6.59 -7.73 26.29
CA SER A 618 5.18 -7.30 26.36
C SER A 618 4.52 -7.14 24.98
N ARG A 619 5.29 -6.82 23.93
CA ARG A 619 4.76 -6.75 22.55
C ARG A 619 4.36 -8.12 22.02
N SER A 620 5.21 -9.11 22.25
CA SER A 620 4.88 -10.52 21.95
C SER A 620 3.62 -10.95 22.69
N LEU A 621 3.52 -10.62 23.98
CA LEU A 621 2.35 -10.93 24.82
C LEU A 621 1.06 -10.40 24.19
N VAL A 622 1.00 -9.11 23.86
CA VAL A 622 -0.17 -8.50 23.22
C VAL A 622 -0.44 -9.14 21.85
N ALA A 623 0.59 -9.29 21.02
CA ALA A 623 0.47 -9.88 19.68
C ALA A 623 -0.11 -11.30 19.72
N GLU A 624 0.32 -12.15 20.67
CA GLU A 624 -0.24 -13.50 20.84
C GLU A 624 -1.71 -13.47 21.27
N CYS A 625 -2.09 -12.54 22.16
CA CYS A 625 -3.49 -12.38 22.55
C CYS A 625 -4.36 -11.99 21.35
N MET A 626 -3.89 -11.06 20.52
CA MET A 626 -4.61 -10.67 19.29
C MET A 626 -4.74 -11.81 18.29
N LYS A 627 -3.69 -12.63 18.13
CA LYS A 627 -3.73 -13.84 17.27
C LYS A 627 -4.79 -14.83 17.78
N VAL A 628 -4.86 -15.06 19.10
CA VAL A 628 -5.89 -15.92 19.70
C VAL A 628 -7.30 -15.36 19.47
N ALA A 629 -7.51 -14.06 19.70
CA ALA A 629 -8.82 -13.43 19.47
C ALA A 629 -9.30 -13.60 18.02
N GLY A 630 -8.40 -13.42 17.04
CA GLY A 630 -8.75 -13.60 15.62
C GLY A 630 -9.05 -15.05 15.23
N ARG A 631 -8.40 -16.02 15.88
CA ARG A 631 -8.70 -17.46 15.74
C ARG A 631 -10.07 -17.80 16.34
N VAL A 632 -10.34 -17.34 17.57
CA VAL A 632 -11.65 -17.51 18.24
C VAL A 632 -12.77 -16.89 17.42
N CYS A 633 -12.58 -15.69 16.87
CA CYS A 633 -13.55 -15.05 15.99
C CYS A 633 -13.86 -15.92 14.75
N SER A 634 -12.82 -16.48 14.12
CA SER A 634 -12.99 -17.35 12.95
C SER A 634 -13.77 -18.63 13.29
N LEU A 635 -13.44 -19.27 14.42
CA LEU A 635 -14.10 -20.49 14.92
C LEU A 635 -15.58 -20.22 15.22
N PHE A 636 -15.87 -19.18 16.00
CA PHE A 636 -17.24 -18.77 16.30
C PHE A 636 -18.06 -18.54 15.03
N CYS A 637 -17.50 -17.81 14.06
CA CYS A 637 -18.21 -17.57 12.80
C CYS A 637 -18.44 -18.86 12.01
N ALA A 638 -17.50 -19.82 12.04
CA ALA A 638 -17.68 -21.10 11.36
C ALA A 638 -18.79 -21.95 12.02
N GLU A 639 -18.80 -22.05 13.35
CA GLU A 639 -19.79 -22.80 14.13
C GLU A 639 -21.22 -22.26 13.95
N HIS A 640 -21.34 -20.94 13.83
CA HIS A 640 -22.62 -20.25 13.68
C HIS A 640 -23.01 -19.98 12.21
N ASN A 641 -22.26 -20.50 11.23
CA ASN A 641 -22.47 -20.26 9.80
C ASN A 641 -22.54 -18.77 9.41
N ILE A 642 -21.72 -17.94 10.05
CA ILE A 642 -21.62 -16.50 9.79
C ILE A 642 -20.54 -16.27 8.72
N PRO A 643 -20.89 -15.71 7.56
CA PRO A 643 -19.91 -15.38 6.54
C PRO A 643 -19.09 -14.17 7.01
N VAL A 644 -17.76 -14.27 6.98
CA VAL A 644 -16.83 -13.22 7.40
C VAL A 644 -15.59 -13.21 6.51
N ILE A 645 -14.91 -12.06 6.46
CA ILE A 645 -13.63 -11.94 5.76
C ILE A 645 -12.52 -12.55 6.62
N ARG A 646 -11.90 -13.60 6.12
CA ARG A 646 -10.75 -14.29 6.72
C ARG A 646 -9.48 -13.91 5.99
N ARG A 647 -8.34 -14.04 6.67
CA ARG A 647 -7.02 -14.03 6.05
C ARG A 647 -6.44 -15.43 6.03
N ALA A 648 -5.99 -15.83 4.86
CA ALA A 648 -5.23 -17.05 4.67
C ALA A 648 -3.78 -16.70 4.35
N LEU A 649 -2.87 -17.55 4.83
CA LEU A 649 -1.48 -17.57 4.43
C LEU A 649 -1.09 -19.03 4.27
N PRO A 650 -0.97 -19.52 3.02
CA PRO A 650 -0.59 -20.89 2.76
C PRO A 650 0.76 -21.25 3.44
N PRO A 651 0.98 -22.52 3.79
CA PRO A 651 2.26 -22.98 4.30
C PRO A 651 3.42 -22.69 3.34
N LEU A 652 4.61 -22.48 3.90
CA LEU A 652 5.83 -22.30 3.11
C LEU A 652 6.12 -23.52 2.22
N LYS A 653 6.57 -23.24 1.00
CA LYS A 653 7.02 -24.26 0.05
C LYS A 653 8.55 -24.31 0.06
N TYR A 654 9.08 -25.50 0.27
CA TYR A 654 10.51 -25.78 0.26
C TYR A 654 10.89 -26.56 -1.00
N TYR A 655 12.07 -26.33 -1.56
CA TYR A 655 12.59 -27.09 -2.70
C TYR A 655 13.01 -28.52 -2.32
N SER A 656 13.44 -28.71 -1.08
CA SER A 656 13.90 -30.01 -0.57
C SER A 656 13.70 -30.13 0.95
N VAL A 657 13.68 -31.37 1.43
CA VAL A 657 13.65 -31.67 2.87
C VAL A 657 14.85 -31.03 3.58
N SER A 658 16.05 -31.10 2.98
CA SER A 658 17.26 -30.52 3.54
C SER A 658 17.20 -29.01 3.68
N GLN A 659 16.57 -28.29 2.73
CA GLN A 659 16.37 -26.84 2.85
C GLN A 659 15.45 -26.51 4.03
N ARG A 660 14.34 -27.25 4.18
CA ARG A 660 13.40 -27.11 5.31
C ARG A 660 14.11 -27.33 6.64
N GLU A 661 14.92 -28.37 6.76
CA GLU A 661 15.69 -28.69 7.97
C GLU A 661 16.72 -27.62 8.30
N ARG A 662 17.46 -27.10 7.31
CA ARG A 662 18.39 -25.98 7.52
C ARG A 662 17.68 -24.74 8.04
N ILE A 663 16.57 -24.34 7.42
CA ILE A 663 15.79 -23.19 7.87
C ILE A 663 15.22 -23.39 9.28
N ARG A 664 14.79 -24.62 9.62
CA ARG A 664 14.40 -24.96 10.99
C ARG A 664 15.56 -24.83 11.97
N SER A 665 16.76 -25.27 11.60
CA SER A 665 17.93 -25.29 12.47
C SER A 665 18.51 -23.90 12.78
N ILE A 666 18.26 -22.90 11.94
CA ILE A 666 18.73 -21.52 12.13
C ILE A 666 17.73 -20.63 12.88
N ARG A 667 16.59 -21.17 13.30
CA ARG A 667 15.64 -20.44 14.17
C ARG A 667 16.25 -20.26 15.54
N ASP A 668 16.06 -19.08 16.11
CA ASP A 668 16.34 -18.86 17.52
C ASP A 668 15.15 -19.25 18.42
N GLU A 669 15.28 -18.96 19.71
CA GLU A 669 14.31 -19.30 20.76
C GLU A 669 12.91 -18.67 20.58
N ILE A 670 12.80 -17.57 19.84
CA ILE A 670 11.52 -16.93 19.51
C ILE A 670 11.04 -17.31 18.11
N GLY A 671 11.75 -18.21 17.43
CA GLY A 671 11.44 -18.65 16.08
C GLY A 671 11.78 -17.61 15.01
N TYR A 672 12.72 -16.71 15.27
CA TYR A 672 13.14 -15.72 14.29
C TYR A 672 14.29 -16.26 13.41
N VAL A 673 14.31 -15.85 12.14
CA VAL A 673 15.36 -16.18 11.17
C VAL A 673 15.93 -14.91 10.53
N ASP A 674 17.26 -14.85 10.39
CA ASP A 674 17.97 -13.76 9.72
C ASP A 674 17.55 -13.64 8.23
N PRO A 675 17.08 -12.47 7.76
CA PRO A 675 16.78 -12.21 6.36
C PRO A 675 17.89 -12.58 5.37
N ALA A 676 19.16 -12.36 5.71
CA ALA A 676 20.29 -12.71 4.84
C ALA A 676 20.43 -14.23 4.66
N ALA A 677 20.14 -15.00 5.71
CA ALA A 677 20.11 -16.46 5.64
C ALA A 677 18.96 -16.96 4.76
N LEU A 678 17.79 -16.30 4.81
CA LEU A 678 16.65 -16.61 3.95
C LEU A 678 16.94 -16.35 2.46
N VAL A 679 17.64 -15.24 2.16
CA VAL A 679 18.11 -14.94 0.80
C VAL A 679 19.10 -16.01 0.32
N ARG A 680 20.04 -16.42 1.17
CA ARG A 680 21.02 -17.47 0.85
C ARG A 680 20.36 -18.82 0.56
N GLU A 681 19.39 -19.21 1.38
CA GLU A 681 18.63 -20.45 1.15
C GLU A 681 17.66 -20.33 -0.03
N GLY A 682 17.48 -19.14 -0.61
CA GLY A 682 16.57 -18.93 -1.75
C GLY A 682 15.11 -19.22 -1.41
N LEU A 683 14.72 -19.06 -0.14
CA LEU A 683 13.38 -19.41 0.33
C LEU A 683 12.32 -18.46 -0.29
N ARG A 684 11.18 -19.05 -0.66
CA ARG A 684 10.06 -18.33 -1.26
C ARG A 684 8.93 -18.15 -0.27
N PHE A 685 8.35 -16.96 -0.26
CA PHE A 685 7.25 -16.60 0.63
C PHE A 685 5.94 -16.51 -0.15
N PRO A 686 4.88 -17.22 0.28
CA PRO A 686 3.55 -17.01 -0.28
C PRO A 686 3.02 -15.63 0.10
N ALA A 687 2.08 -15.11 -0.69
CA ALA A 687 1.33 -13.92 -0.34
C ALA A 687 0.15 -14.29 0.56
N SER A 688 -0.19 -13.43 1.51
CA SER A 688 -1.46 -13.57 2.24
C SER A 688 -2.61 -13.18 1.33
N GLU A 689 -3.73 -13.89 1.44
CA GLU A 689 -4.95 -13.63 0.69
C GLU A 689 -6.15 -13.48 1.62
N PHE A 690 -7.24 -12.97 1.08
CA PHE A 690 -8.52 -12.90 1.76
C PHE A 690 -9.45 -14.00 1.26
N THR A 691 -10.12 -14.67 2.18
CA THR A 691 -11.08 -15.74 1.88
C THR A 691 -12.37 -15.50 2.65
N VAL A 692 -13.49 -16.07 2.18
CA VAL A 692 -14.70 -16.15 3.02
C VAL A 692 -14.72 -17.47 3.79
N SER A 693 -14.32 -18.57 3.14
CA SER A 693 -14.19 -19.88 3.78
C SER A 693 -12.99 -19.94 4.73
N PRO A 694 -13.06 -20.73 5.83
CA PRO A 694 -11.91 -21.03 6.66
C PRO A 694 -10.76 -21.63 5.85
N ALA A 695 -9.56 -21.11 6.05
CA ALA A 695 -8.34 -21.55 5.38
C ALA A 695 -7.13 -21.30 6.29
N ALA A 696 -6.08 -22.11 6.14
CA ALA A 696 -4.88 -22.01 6.97
C ALA A 696 -4.22 -20.62 6.91
N HIS A 697 -3.69 -20.17 8.04
CA HIS A 697 -2.80 -19.01 8.12
C HIS A 697 -1.55 -19.36 8.93
N ASP A 698 -0.54 -19.88 8.23
CA ASP A 698 0.67 -20.46 8.82
C ASP A 698 1.38 -19.49 9.79
N GLY A 699 1.52 -18.23 9.37
CA GLY A 699 2.18 -17.18 10.17
C GLY A 699 1.57 -16.89 11.55
N VAL A 700 0.27 -17.16 11.75
CA VAL A 700 -0.40 -16.96 13.06
C VAL A 700 -0.75 -18.30 13.74
N GLY A 701 -0.41 -19.43 13.11
CA GLY A 701 -0.68 -20.77 13.63
C GLY A 701 -2.14 -21.22 13.53
N ALA A 702 -2.95 -20.56 12.69
CA ALA A 702 -4.33 -21.00 12.44
C ALA A 702 -4.35 -22.14 11.43
N ARG A 703 -5.01 -23.25 11.78
CA ARG A 703 -5.07 -24.46 10.94
C ARG A 703 -6.07 -24.32 9.80
N ASP A 704 -5.97 -25.23 8.84
CA ASP A 704 -7.01 -25.38 7.82
C ASP A 704 -8.33 -25.80 8.49
N GLY A 705 -9.45 -25.25 8.01
CA GLY A 705 -10.77 -25.38 8.66
C GLY A 705 -11.00 -24.47 9.88
N GLU A 706 -9.95 -24.03 10.58
CA GLU A 706 -10.06 -23.05 11.69
C GLU A 706 -10.16 -21.61 11.16
N GLY A 707 -9.22 -21.21 10.30
CA GLY A 707 -9.15 -19.86 9.73
C GLY A 707 -8.72 -18.76 10.71
N TYR A 708 -8.55 -17.55 10.19
CA TYR A 708 -8.16 -16.38 10.99
C TYR A 708 -8.92 -15.12 10.52
N VAL A 709 -9.59 -14.43 11.45
CA VAL A 709 -10.31 -13.18 11.21
C VAL A 709 -9.61 -12.04 11.93
N ARG A 710 -9.44 -10.89 11.29
CA ARG A 710 -9.04 -9.66 12.01
C ARG A 710 -10.28 -9.03 12.62
N ALA A 711 -10.33 -8.94 13.95
CA ALA A 711 -11.44 -8.38 14.71
C ALA A 711 -10.99 -7.59 15.95
N THR A 712 -9.72 -7.20 16.00
CA THR A 712 -9.05 -6.61 17.17
C THR A 712 -8.75 -5.12 17.02
N SER A 713 -9.10 -4.48 15.89
CA SER A 713 -8.86 -3.04 15.69
C SER A 713 -9.99 -2.32 14.95
N PRO A 714 -11.25 -2.41 15.40
CA PRO A 714 -12.41 -1.87 14.69
C PRO A 714 -12.47 -0.34 14.68
N LEU A 715 -11.72 0.38 15.52
CA LEU A 715 -11.66 1.85 15.47
C LEU A 715 -10.84 2.36 14.29
N ARG A 716 -9.94 1.53 13.74
CA ARG A 716 -8.98 1.91 12.68
C ARG A 716 -8.92 0.96 11.48
N ARG A 717 -9.66 -0.15 11.48
CA ARG A 717 -9.76 -1.09 10.35
C ARG A 717 -11.22 -1.41 10.06
N ALA A 718 -11.68 -1.10 8.85
CA ALA A 718 -13.06 -1.33 8.43
C ALA A 718 -13.39 -2.82 8.36
N GLU A 719 -12.41 -3.66 8.02
CA GLU A 719 -12.56 -5.12 7.98
C GLU A 719 -12.88 -5.70 9.38
N ASP A 720 -12.30 -5.13 10.44
CA ASP A 720 -12.54 -5.54 11.82
C ASP A 720 -13.91 -5.09 12.30
N MET A 721 -14.28 -3.84 11.99
CA MET A 721 -15.62 -3.33 12.29
C MET A 721 -16.70 -4.12 11.55
N LEU A 722 -16.42 -4.55 10.32
CA LEU A 722 -17.29 -5.45 9.58
C LEU A 722 -17.45 -6.82 10.25
N ALA A 723 -16.34 -7.40 10.73
CA ALA A 723 -16.39 -8.64 11.50
C ALA A 723 -17.26 -8.47 12.76
N HIS A 724 -17.19 -7.33 13.44
CA HIS A 724 -18.02 -7.03 14.61
C HIS A 724 -19.51 -7.03 14.29
N TRP A 725 -19.95 -6.35 13.22
CA TRP A 725 -21.37 -6.37 12.81
C TRP A 725 -21.85 -7.79 12.47
N GLN A 726 -21.05 -8.57 11.75
CA GLN A 726 -21.38 -9.96 11.40
C GLN A 726 -21.49 -10.84 12.65
N VAL A 727 -20.51 -10.78 13.56
CA VAL A 727 -20.51 -11.55 14.82
C VAL A 727 -21.71 -11.20 15.69
N LYS A 728 -21.96 -9.90 15.89
CA LYS A 728 -23.06 -9.41 16.74
C LYS A 728 -24.43 -9.81 16.21
N SER A 729 -24.58 -10.02 14.90
CA SER A 729 -25.83 -10.51 14.32
C SER A 729 -26.30 -11.81 14.97
N ALA A 730 -25.37 -12.71 15.34
CA ALA A 730 -25.66 -14.01 15.96
C ALA A 730 -25.82 -13.99 17.49
N LEU A 731 -25.52 -12.87 18.16
CA LEU A 731 -25.55 -12.79 19.63
C LEU A 731 -26.93 -12.43 20.20
N LEU A 732 -27.91 -12.03 19.37
CA LEU A 732 -29.25 -11.66 19.83
C LEU A 732 -30.16 -12.90 20.05
N PRO A 733 -31.08 -12.87 21.04
CA PRO A 733 -31.98 -14.00 21.32
C PRO A 733 -32.99 -14.23 20.16
N GLY A 734 -33.25 -15.49 19.80
CA GLY A 734 -34.29 -15.87 18.81
C GLY A 734 -33.78 -16.39 17.46
N GLY A 735 -32.48 -16.64 17.31
CA GLY A 735 -31.86 -16.94 16.02
C GLY A 735 -31.56 -15.61 15.33
N GLY A 736 -30.35 -15.10 15.60
CA GLY A 736 -29.90 -13.75 15.33
C GLY A 736 -30.33 -13.14 13.99
N ALA A 737 -30.47 -11.81 13.97
CA ALA A 737 -30.75 -11.07 12.75
C ALA A 737 -29.83 -11.56 11.61
N ARG A 738 -30.35 -11.66 10.39
CA ARG A 738 -29.56 -12.09 9.23
C ARG A 738 -28.27 -11.27 9.18
N PRO A 739 -27.08 -11.89 9.03
CA PRO A 739 -25.82 -11.17 8.91
C PRO A 739 -25.94 -10.04 7.89
N PRO A 740 -25.50 -8.82 8.20
CA PRO A 740 -25.62 -7.68 7.29
C PRO A 740 -25.13 -7.93 5.87
N LEU A 741 -24.08 -8.73 5.71
CA LEU A 741 -23.55 -9.11 4.40
C LEU A 741 -23.62 -10.63 4.21
N ASP A 742 -24.02 -11.06 3.01
CA ASP A 742 -23.88 -12.43 2.55
C ASP A 742 -22.51 -12.69 1.91
N GLU A 743 -22.26 -13.96 1.54
CA GLU A 743 -20.98 -14.37 0.96
C GLU A 743 -20.64 -13.64 -0.35
N ASP A 744 -21.61 -13.40 -1.22
CA ASP A 744 -21.41 -12.70 -2.49
C ASP A 744 -21.05 -11.22 -2.26
N MET A 745 -21.72 -10.57 -1.31
CA MET A 745 -21.38 -9.22 -0.89
C MET A 745 -19.97 -9.15 -0.31
N LEU A 746 -19.58 -10.10 0.56
CA LEU A 746 -18.23 -10.14 1.13
C LEU A 746 -17.15 -10.35 0.07
N ARG A 747 -17.39 -11.20 -0.93
CA ARG A 747 -16.47 -11.40 -2.06
C ARG A 747 -16.24 -10.10 -2.84
N ARG A 748 -17.29 -9.29 -3.02
CA ARG A 748 -17.15 -7.94 -3.60
C ARG A 748 -16.34 -7.02 -2.68
N THR A 749 -16.65 -7.00 -1.38
CA THR A 749 -15.94 -6.19 -0.38
C THR A 749 -14.45 -6.53 -0.28
N ILE A 750 -14.09 -7.83 -0.30
CA ILE A 750 -12.70 -8.29 -0.29
C ILE A 750 -11.90 -7.63 -1.41
N ARG A 751 -12.48 -7.56 -2.62
CA ARG A 751 -11.82 -6.97 -3.78
C ARG A 751 -11.57 -5.48 -3.58
N ASP A 752 -12.55 -4.75 -3.08
CA ASP A 752 -12.43 -3.29 -2.89
C ASP A 752 -11.42 -2.95 -1.79
N ILE A 753 -11.49 -3.64 -0.65
CA ILE A 753 -10.53 -3.51 0.45
C ILE A 753 -9.11 -3.91 0.01
N SER A 754 -8.95 -4.99 -0.74
CA SER A 754 -7.63 -5.44 -1.23
C SER A 754 -6.96 -4.37 -2.10
N ASN A 755 -7.73 -3.75 -3.00
CA ASN A 755 -7.22 -2.68 -3.86
C ASN A 755 -6.83 -1.44 -3.03
N LYS A 756 -7.67 -1.05 -2.06
CA LYS A 756 -7.38 0.09 -1.19
C LYS A 756 -6.14 -0.13 -0.33
N LYS A 757 -6.04 -1.29 0.35
CA LYS A 757 -4.87 -1.66 1.15
C LYS A 757 -3.60 -1.74 0.30
N HIS A 758 -3.69 -2.18 -0.96
CA HIS A 758 -2.53 -2.12 -1.87
C HIS A 758 -2.10 -0.67 -2.16
N ALA A 759 -3.03 0.23 -2.46
CA ALA A 759 -2.74 1.65 -2.68
C ALA A 759 -2.09 2.30 -1.44
N MET A 760 -2.63 2.03 -0.25
CA MET A 760 -2.06 2.48 1.03
C MET A 760 -0.63 1.97 1.23
N LYS A 761 -0.38 0.68 0.99
CA LYS A 761 0.95 0.07 1.08
C LYS A 761 1.95 0.73 0.11
N VAL A 762 1.52 1.05 -1.10
CA VAL A 762 2.35 1.77 -2.09
C VAL A 762 2.65 3.19 -1.62
N ALA A 763 1.66 3.90 -1.04
CA ALA A 763 1.85 5.23 -0.49
C ALA A 763 2.82 5.24 0.70
N TYR A 764 2.67 4.35 1.68
CA TYR A 764 3.61 4.26 2.81
C TYR A 764 5.05 3.97 2.38
N ARG A 765 5.23 3.08 1.38
CA ARG A 765 6.56 2.82 0.81
C ARG A 765 7.15 4.06 0.13
N MET A 766 6.32 4.81 -0.59
CA MET A 766 6.74 6.05 -1.25
C MET A 766 7.09 7.12 -0.21
N HIS A 767 6.28 7.28 0.83
CA HIS A 767 6.53 8.16 1.96
C HIS A 767 7.87 7.86 2.65
N ALA A 768 8.04 6.62 3.12
CA ALA A 768 9.25 6.20 3.81
C ALA A 768 10.49 6.39 2.91
N ARG A 769 10.40 6.01 1.63
CA ARG A 769 11.47 6.19 0.65
C ARG A 769 11.79 7.68 0.43
N GLN A 770 10.79 8.53 0.23
CA GLN A 770 10.97 9.95 0.01
C GLN A 770 11.74 10.57 1.19
N TRP A 771 11.28 10.36 2.41
CA TRP A 771 11.86 11.04 3.58
C TRP A 771 13.23 10.50 3.98
N THR A 772 13.44 9.19 3.90
CA THR A 772 14.77 8.59 4.13
C THR A 772 15.82 9.12 3.15
N HIS A 773 15.48 9.24 1.87
CA HIS A 773 16.38 9.78 0.86
C HIS A 773 16.54 11.29 0.97
N THR A 774 15.47 12.04 1.28
CA THR A 774 15.57 13.47 1.57
C THR A 774 16.53 13.73 2.73
N TYR A 775 16.42 12.97 3.82
CA TYR A 775 17.34 13.08 4.95
C TYR A 775 18.80 12.85 4.52
N ILE A 776 19.10 11.74 3.83
CA ILE A 776 20.46 11.42 3.37
C ILE A 776 20.98 12.48 2.40
N ARG A 777 20.13 13.00 1.47
CA ARG A 777 20.52 14.07 0.55
C ARG A 777 20.93 15.33 1.30
N HIS A 778 20.08 15.76 2.24
CA HIS A 778 20.37 16.92 3.06
C HIS A 778 21.64 16.71 3.91
N PHE A 779 21.88 15.49 4.41
CA PHE A 779 23.10 15.14 5.14
C PHE A 779 24.35 15.29 4.25
N ILE A 780 24.35 14.70 3.05
CA ILE A 780 25.45 14.83 2.08
C ILE A 780 25.71 16.30 1.73
N ASP A 781 24.65 17.08 1.49
CA ASP A 781 24.77 18.50 1.15
C ASP A 781 25.31 19.33 2.32
N ALA A 782 24.95 18.98 3.56
CA ALA A 782 25.46 19.63 4.75
C ALA A 782 26.95 19.33 4.97
N GLN A 783 27.40 18.09 4.73
CA GLN A 783 28.82 17.71 4.78
C GLN A 783 29.65 18.53 3.77
N LYS A 784 29.17 18.64 2.51
CA LYS A 784 29.84 19.43 1.47
C LYS A 784 29.96 20.92 1.80
N ARG A 785 29.04 21.46 2.60
CA ARG A 785 28.98 22.88 2.98
C ARG A 785 29.67 23.18 4.31
N GLU A 786 30.16 22.16 5.02
CA GLU A 786 30.77 22.28 6.36
C GLU A 786 29.90 23.06 7.36
N ARG A 787 28.57 22.96 7.23
CA ARG A 787 27.60 23.66 8.10
C ARG A 787 26.66 22.69 8.77
N VAL A 788 26.53 22.83 10.09
CA VAL A 788 25.56 22.07 10.88
C VAL A 788 24.14 22.50 10.53
N PRO A 789 23.29 21.60 10.05
CA PRO A 789 21.92 21.95 9.72
C PRO A 789 21.00 21.84 10.94
N ALA A 790 20.15 22.85 11.17
CA ALA A 790 19.12 22.78 12.21
C ALA A 790 17.92 21.87 11.88
N TRP A 791 17.84 21.33 10.67
CA TRP A 791 16.87 20.29 10.33
C TRP A 791 17.25 18.93 10.96
N SER A 792 18.50 18.72 11.39
CA SER A 792 18.94 17.51 12.09
C SER A 792 18.72 17.64 13.59
N VAL A 793 18.36 16.54 14.27
CA VAL A 793 18.31 16.48 15.74
C VAL A 793 19.69 16.56 16.38
N SER A 794 20.74 16.15 15.66
CA SER A 794 22.10 16.12 16.18
C SER A 794 23.06 16.92 15.30
N SER A 795 23.83 17.81 15.93
CA SER A 795 24.96 18.51 15.35
C SER A 795 26.26 17.69 15.35
N ALA A 796 26.27 16.54 16.03
CA ALA A 796 27.49 15.89 16.48
C ALA A 796 28.21 15.03 15.42
N ASN A 797 27.57 14.71 14.29
CA ASN A 797 28.06 13.67 13.36
C ASN A 797 28.33 14.13 11.91
N LEU A 798 28.38 15.42 11.60
CA LEU A 798 28.68 15.85 10.22
C LEU A 798 30.07 15.42 9.74
N ASN A 799 31.05 15.32 10.65
CA ASN A 799 32.40 14.86 10.33
C ASN A 799 32.55 13.33 10.42
N SER A 800 31.48 12.60 10.71
CA SER A 800 31.52 11.15 10.85
C SER A 800 31.36 10.45 9.50
N ASP A 801 32.09 9.37 9.30
CA ASP A 801 32.09 8.57 8.08
C ASP A 801 30.88 7.60 8.02
N VAL A 802 29.70 8.08 8.44
CA VAL A 802 28.48 7.26 8.60
C VAL A 802 28.01 6.68 7.26
N LEU A 803 28.45 7.24 6.15
CA LEU A 803 28.09 6.84 4.79
C LEU A 803 29.15 5.99 4.07
N CYS A 804 30.27 5.64 4.72
CA CYS A 804 31.31 4.80 4.13
C CYS A 804 31.59 3.53 4.94
N GLY A 805 32.22 2.55 4.29
CA GLY A 805 32.61 1.26 4.89
C GLY A 805 31.43 0.44 5.41
N LEU A 806 30.23 0.70 4.89
CA LEU A 806 28.97 0.14 5.37
C LEU A 806 28.86 -1.34 5.03
N ASP A 807 28.55 -2.17 6.03
CA ASP A 807 28.22 -3.57 5.77
C ASP A 807 26.91 -3.68 5.00
N ALA A 808 26.93 -4.50 3.95
CA ALA A 808 25.79 -4.76 3.10
C ALA A 808 25.82 -6.20 2.60
N TYR A 809 24.69 -6.68 2.08
CA TYR A 809 24.64 -7.97 1.39
C TYR A 809 23.81 -7.90 0.11
N VAL A 810 24.17 -8.76 -0.83
CA VAL A 810 23.51 -8.85 -2.14
C VAL A 810 22.11 -9.45 -1.98
N THR A 811 21.09 -8.80 -2.56
CA THR A 811 19.69 -9.23 -2.46
C THR A 811 19.10 -9.73 -3.77
N GLN A 812 19.64 -9.31 -4.91
CA GLN A 812 19.22 -9.77 -6.24
C GLN A 812 20.43 -10.03 -7.14
N SER A 813 20.22 -10.83 -8.19
CA SER A 813 21.21 -11.04 -9.25
C SER A 813 21.42 -9.76 -10.06
N ALA A 814 22.61 -9.60 -10.64
CA ALA A 814 22.92 -8.44 -11.46
C ALA A 814 21.99 -8.35 -12.70
N THR A 815 21.46 -7.16 -12.95
CA THR A 815 20.57 -6.85 -14.07
C THR A 815 21.17 -5.76 -14.95
N TYR A 816 21.09 -5.93 -16.27
CA TYR A 816 21.58 -4.93 -17.22
C TYR A 816 20.62 -3.76 -17.35
N ASN A 817 21.12 -2.55 -17.14
CA ASN A 817 20.38 -1.32 -17.36
C ASN A 817 20.71 -0.76 -18.75
N PRO A 818 19.77 -0.85 -19.73
CA PRO A 818 20.04 -0.41 -21.09
C PRO A 818 20.14 1.12 -21.24
N VAL A 819 19.60 1.90 -20.30
CA VAL A 819 19.70 3.37 -20.33
C VAL A 819 21.10 3.82 -19.94
N ARG A 820 21.73 3.08 -19.02
CA ARG A 820 23.06 3.41 -18.46
C ARG A 820 24.19 2.54 -19.01
N TRP A 821 23.85 1.58 -19.86
CA TRP A 821 24.79 0.68 -20.52
C TRP A 821 25.70 -0.07 -19.53
N ALA A 822 25.15 -0.48 -18.38
CA ALA A 822 25.91 -1.10 -17.30
C ALA A 822 25.06 -2.11 -16.51
N LEU A 823 25.72 -3.11 -15.92
CA LEU A 823 25.09 -3.98 -14.93
C LEU A 823 24.92 -3.24 -13.60
N TYR A 824 23.81 -3.52 -12.94
CA TYR A 824 23.50 -3.04 -11.60
C TYR A 824 22.98 -4.19 -10.76
N GLN A 825 23.23 -4.12 -9.45
CA GLN A 825 22.84 -5.17 -8.52
C GLN A 825 22.25 -4.55 -7.25
N ASP A 826 21.11 -5.07 -6.82
CA ASP A 826 20.43 -4.60 -5.62
C ASP A 826 21.06 -5.22 -4.38
N ILE A 827 21.38 -4.37 -3.42
CA ILE A 827 21.96 -4.74 -2.13
C ILE A 827 21.10 -4.17 -1.00
N PHE A 828 21.30 -4.66 0.22
CA PHE A 828 20.68 -4.13 1.42
C PHE A 828 21.73 -3.72 2.44
N ILE A 829 21.54 -2.56 3.06
CA ILE A 829 22.45 -1.93 4.02
C ILE A 829 21.76 -1.86 5.40
N PRO A 830 21.99 -2.82 6.30
CA PRO A 830 21.33 -2.87 7.62
C PRO A 830 21.48 -1.61 8.46
N LYS A 831 22.71 -1.04 8.49
CA LYS A 831 22.99 0.18 9.28
C LYS A 831 22.11 1.37 8.87
N LEU A 832 21.75 1.45 7.59
CA LEU A 832 20.85 2.48 7.08
C LEU A 832 19.39 2.02 6.98
N GLY A 833 19.10 0.72 7.10
CA GLY A 833 17.74 0.18 6.91
C GLY A 833 17.19 0.38 5.49
N LEU A 834 18.06 0.41 4.48
CA LEU A 834 17.72 0.74 3.10
C LEU A 834 18.31 -0.25 2.09
N SER A 835 17.56 -0.47 1.01
CA SER A 835 18.11 -1.05 -0.22
C SER A 835 18.85 -0.01 -1.03
N ALA A 836 19.92 -0.43 -1.69
CA ALA A 836 20.74 0.40 -2.57
C ALA A 836 21.04 -0.33 -3.87
N VAL A 837 21.44 0.45 -4.87
CA VAL A 837 21.83 -0.05 -6.19
C VAL A 837 23.34 0.14 -6.34
N MET A 838 24.04 -0.96 -6.60
CA MET A 838 25.49 -1.00 -6.78
C MET A 838 25.84 -1.34 -8.23
N LYS A 839 26.87 -0.70 -8.79
CA LYS A 839 27.49 -1.14 -10.05
C LYS A 839 28.59 -2.18 -9.74
N PRO A 840 28.47 -3.44 -10.20
CA PRO A 840 29.51 -4.43 -9.97
C PRO A 840 30.81 -4.08 -10.70
N LYS A 841 31.94 -4.53 -10.14
CA LYS A 841 33.26 -4.40 -10.79
C LYS A 841 33.31 -5.32 -12.02
N ASP A 842 33.94 -4.85 -13.09
CA ASP A 842 34.17 -5.61 -14.33
C ASP A 842 32.92 -6.20 -15.01
N ASN A 843 31.72 -5.66 -14.72
CA ASN A 843 30.44 -6.21 -15.17
C ASN A 843 30.24 -7.70 -14.79
N VAL A 844 30.73 -8.12 -13.62
CA VAL A 844 30.45 -9.46 -13.06
C VAL A 844 29.62 -9.31 -11.79
N GLY A 845 28.42 -9.90 -11.77
CA GLY A 845 27.55 -9.88 -10.59
C GLY A 845 28.08 -10.76 -9.46
N LEU A 846 27.86 -10.33 -8.22
CA LEU A 846 28.19 -11.10 -7.02
C LEU A 846 27.09 -12.13 -6.69
N GLU A 847 27.43 -13.17 -5.94
CA GLU A 847 26.44 -14.17 -5.50
C GLU A 847 25.45 -13.57 -4.48
N LEU A 848 24.24 -14.13 -4.43
CA LEU A 848 23.21 -13.71 -3.47
C LEU A 848 23.69 -13.91 -2.02
N ALA A 849 23.28 -13.01 -1.14
CA ALA A 849 23.68 -12.94 0.26
C ALA A 849 25.20 -12.80 0.51
N SER A 850 26.01 -12.51 -0.52
CA SER A 850 27.43 -12.20 -0.33
C SER A 850 27.57 -10.96 0.55
N PRO A 851 28.34 -11.02 1.64
CA PRO A 851 28.66 -9.86 2.45
C PRO A 851 29.66 -8.97 1.71
N ILE A 852 29.43 -7.67 1.71
CA ILE A 852 30.26 -6.65 1.07
C ILE A 852 30.34 -5.40 1.93
N LYS A 853 31.33 -4.55 1.64
CA LYS A 853 31.42 -3.19 2.17
C LYS A 853 31.18 -2.18 1.06
N VAL A 854 30.42 -1.13 1.36
CA VAL A 854 30.04 -0.11 0.38
C VAL A 854 30.14 1.31 0.92
N ASN A 855 30.37 2.24 0.01
CA ASN A 855 30.32 3.68 0.24
C ASN A 855 29.13 4.27 -0.50
N VAL A 856 28.40 5.18 0.15
CA VAL A 856 27.30 5.92 -0.48
C VAL A 856 27.86 6.99 -1.41
N LYS A 857 27.51 6.90 -2.68
CA LYS A 857 27.93 7.87 -3.71
C LYS A 857 26.94 9.02 -3.84
N GLY A 858 25.64 8.73 -3.68
CA GLY A 858 24.60 9.74 -3.77
C GLY A 858 23.20 9.15 -3.93
N ILE A 859 22.26 10.00 -4.30
CA ILE A 859 20.87 9.62 -4.53
C ILE A 859 20.51 9.95 -5.97
N ILE A 860 19.90 8.99 -6.64
CA ILE A 860 19.34 9.20 -7.97
C ILE A 860 17.84 9.26 -7.82
N ASP A 861 17.23 10.33 -8.32
CA ASP A 861 15.77 10.46 -8.33
C ASP A 861 15.24 10.30 -9.75
N SER A 862 14.27 9.39 -9.90
CA SER A 862 13.63 9.05 -11.16
C SER A 862 12.12 9.13 -10.97
N ASP A 863 11.52 10.28 -11.26
CA ASP A 863 10.08 10.53 -11.18
C ASP A 863 9.49 10.24 -9.78
N LEU A 864 9.98 10.96 -8.77
CA LEU A 864 9.55 10.84 -7.36
C LEU A 864 9.79 9.43 -6.78
N ASN A 865 10.76 8.70 -7.34
CA ASN A 865 11.15 7.38 -6.89
C ASN A 865 12.66 7.33 -6.68
N PRO A 866 13.17 7.93 -5.59
CA PRO A 866 14.60 8.00 -5.33
C PRO A 866 15.16 6.64 -4.91
N TYR A 867 16.40 6.38 -5.30
CA TYR A 867 17.17 5.23 -4.86
C TYR A 867 18.61 5.62 -4.51
N LEU A 868 19.18 4.90 -3.55
CA LEU A 868 20.54 5.10 -3.07
C LEU A 868 21.54 4.45 -4.03
N GLU A 869 22.50 5.23 -4.55
CA GLU A 869 23.61 4.72 -5.36
C GLU A 869 24.84 4.52 -4.48
N VAL A 870 25.46 3.36 -4.62
CA VAL A 870 26.64 2.97 -3.84
C VAL A 870 27.73 2.38 -4.74
N GLU A 871 28.95 2.38 -4.21
CA GLU A 871 30.11 1.71 -4.80
C GLU A 871 30.77 0.79 -3.77
N LEU A 872 31.52 -0.21 -4.25
CA LEU A 872 32.32 -1.08 -3.38
C LEU A 872 33.39 -0.25 -2.68
N ALA A 873 33.53 -0.46 -1.37
CA ALA A 873 34.47 0.26 -0.51
C ALA A 873 35.93 -0.19 -0.74
#